data_AF-A0AA95RSW8-F1
#
_entry.id   AF-A0AA95RSW8-F1
#
_cell.length_a   1.000
_cell.length_b   1.000
_cell.length_c   1.000
_cell.angle_alpha   90.00
_cell.angle_beta   90.00
_cell.angle_gamma   90.00
#
_symmetry.space_group_name_H-M   'P 1'
#
loop_
_entity.id
_entity.type
_entity.pdbx_description
1 polymer ?
#
loop_
_entity_poly.entity_id
_entity_poly.type
_entity_poly.pdbx_seq_one_letter_code
_entity_poly.pdbx_strand_id
1 'polypeptide(L)'
;MGITRRISNRKNRIFANKPLLFLLKFTALTVLFLLSVSVFGTNKTNDYKVGANIPRLATGSDVAAEIPDGTVIWNLGQHDGSAAEFAASGTSGSKKEFNVTSSVLKSSALQSLPAGLNGKTQPELTITYQLNKIPENGVLFSVGILDAYKSVPQMSVFSNHQLSGIIQIAGVAGTESEYNFQKTYELYIPKEQLKIGTNELKLQTVRCLYCSDKEDEYSWWTWDNLRLESLNAPISEPIHGSYTLTGTVVNNKQFYFDEGAVTHLPYVIKWLGMAYSGNVMRTSCASDVGRSCSDMLEYYKVLQDYNMQAVALYLHTGDIKLKADGSLPADAEKKLTDYFEQYSPYFQYYEVDNEPGLFNRSKAVNLAIADWLNKKGKQIAPHLQTVAPGWAYWPSYSEDSCGNQRGTGKECGDPDGWERDPEQRMELEKVTDLTNGHSYGDSYIFSNGGSFTENLKTFTGADNGLGKKMLTTEFGTSDSHVDAYQYGATERTAAVFDRIMRAHIGYADMFVQHAAFFKDFSLFKYGFNLEEHDPATTEIYYTKENEDSRVSIMRRLSLAYATHGAPLTYQIANKDVLADKLVYVRAVDTSTLKPLAGSGATSNKVLVNFVNFESTPQAVSVNVTMPKNGVYEGERFGNGDTYEKARSYVTGKKATPTLSFTETLAPGEAVQYILQPSSEVKPLAPKGFKAAATKGLAVKLNWLEAPGASYELLRAEGSGGEMKVVATDVKLTEYTNHNLREGTLYTYAVRVSGSNLLSDKVQITATGLVPLDRTKWKVSSNVNTAASAPSLAIDGDRRTRWDTGKHQASGEYFQIDLGEAHEIERIDLDSTLSPFDYPRDYVVYISDDAQNWNKLTSGKGAKELTKISFSKVKTRYIKIVQNGAGGNYWSIQELQVYSRE
;
A
#
# COMPACT_ATOMS: atom_id res chain seq x y z
N MET A 1 -29.56 -21.59 -44.98
CA MET A 1 -29.77 -21.82 -46.44
C MET A 1 -28.70 -21.04 -47.19
N GLY A 2 -28.32 -21.45 -48.39
CA GLY A 2 -27.47 -20.65 -49.30
C GLY A 2 -27.88 -20.92 -50.75
N ILE A 3 -27.21 -20.32 -51.76
CA ILE A 3 -27.07 -20.89 -53.12
C ILE A 3 -26.06 -20.11 -54.01
N THR A 4 -24.95 -20.78 -54.31
CA THR A 4 -24.05 -20.75 -55.50
C THR A 4 -23.84 -19.51 -56.41
N ARG A 5 -22.57 -19.28 -56.77
CA ARG A 5 -21.95 -19.59 -58.10
C ARG A 5 -20.53 -20.16 -57.82
N ARG A 6 -20.05 -21.31 -58.33
CA ARG A 6 -19.69 -21.76 -59.72
C ARG A 6 -18.63 -20.85 -60.37
N ILE A 7 -17.51 -21.29 -60.98
CA ILE A 7 -16.94 -22.62 -61.38
C ILE A 7 -15.40 -22.42 -61.62
N SER A 8 -14.43 -23.33 -61.34
CA SER A 8 -13.81 -24.24 -62.36
C SER A 8 -12.56 -25.06 -61.89
N ASN A 9 -12.65 -26.40 -62.01
CA ASN A 9 -11.66 -27.42 -62.47
C ASN A 9 -10.11 -27.37 -62.28
N ARG A 10 -9.58 -28.50 -61.71
CA ARG A 10 -8.47 -29.40 -62.22
C ARG A 10 -6.99 -28.91 -62.12
N LYS A 11 -5.94 -29.75 -62.01
CA LYS A 11 -5.75 -31.24 -62.08
C LYS A 11 -4.38 -31.70 -61.46
N ASN A 12 -4.30 -32.94 -60.91
CA ASN A 12 -3.17 -33.94 -60.87
C ASN A 12 -1.69 -33.48 -60.62
N ARG A 13 -0.86 -34.06 -59.71
CA ARG A 13 -0.40 -35.48 -59.53
C ARG A 13 0.35 -35.63 -58.16
N ILE A 14 0.12 -36.63 -57.28
CA ILE A 14 0.89 -37.90 -57.01
C ILE A 14 2.43 -37.82 -57.21
N PHE A 15 3.34 -38.31 -56.33
CA PHE A 15 3.33 -39.48 -55.41
C PHE A 15 4.17 -39.34 -54.09
N ALA A 16 3.83 -40.18 -53.08
CA ALA A 16 4.61 -40.82 -51.98
C ALA A 16 5.86 -40.13 -51.35
N ASN A 17 6.03 -40.09 -50.01
CA ASN A 17 6.17 -41.24 -49.09
C ASN A 17 5.59 -41.05 -47.65
N LYS A 18 5.45 -42.18 -46.94
CA LYS A 18 5.08 -42.43 -45.50
C LYS A 18 5.72 -43.80 -45.10
N PRO A 19 5.57 -44.36 -43.87
CA PRO A 19 5.10 -43.85 -42.54
C PRO A 19 6.30 -43.82 -41.54
N LEU A 20 6.23 -43.59 -40.21
CA LEU A 20 5.50 -44.15 -39.03
C LEU A 20 5.57 -43.07 -37.89
N LEU A 21 4.66 -42.84 -36.91
CA LEU A 21 3.77 -43.64 -36.03
C LEU A 21 4.52 -44.58 -35.04
N PHE A 22 4.27 -44.62 -33.72
CA PHE A 22 3.08 -44.23 -32.94
C PHE A 22 3.41 -43.86 -31.44
N LEU A 23 2.42 -43.27 -30.76
CA LEU A 23 2.13 -43.15 -29.31
C LEU A 23 2.93 -43.99 -28.26
N LEU A 24 3.06 -43.41 -27.05
CA LEU A 24 2.58 -43.91 -25.71
C LEU A 24 2.98 -42.87 -24.62
N LYS A 25 2.04 -42.18 -23.93
CA LYS A 25 1.33 -42.48 -22.65
C LYS A 25 2.08 -42.13 -21.33
N PHE A 26 1.28 -41.74 -20.32
CA PHE A 26 1.60 -41.51 -18.88
C PHE A 26 2.40 -42.69 -18.23
N THR A 27 3.11 -42.58 -17.09
CA THR A 27 2.82 -41.82 -15.84
C THR A 27 4.04 -41.75 -14.87
N ALA A 28 4.03 -40.78 -13.93
CA ALA A 28 4.54 -40.84 -12.53
C ALA A 28 6.05 -40.76 -12.12
N LEU A 29 6.31 -39.79 -11.21
CA LEU A 29 7.15 -39.83 -9.96
C LEU A 29 8.71 -39.95 -9.94
N THR A 30 9.37 -38.98 -9.26
CA THR A 30 10.49 -39.07 -8.26
C THR A 30 11.81 -39.84 -8.54
N VAL A 31 13.02 -39.47 -8.07
CA VAL A 31 13.65 -38.25 -7.47
C VAL A 31 15.19 -38.49 -7.33
N LEU A 32 16.01 -37.49 -6.90
CA LEU A 32 17.48 -37.56 -6.61
C LEU A 32 18.42 -37.73 -7.85
N PHE A 33 19.69 -37.24 -7.92
CA PHE A 33 20.39 -36.08 -7.31
C PHE A 33 21.81 -35.88 -7.93
N LEU A 34 22.31 -34.62 -7.97
CA LEU A 34 23.72 -34.14 -8.00
C LEU A 34 24.78 -34.56 -9.07
N LEU A 35 25.65 -33.56 -9.40
CA LEU A 35 27.03 -33.64 -9.97
C LEU A 35 27.18 -34.22 -11.42
N SER A 36 28.15 -33.84 -12.28
CA SER A 36 29.20 -32.78 -12.39
C SER A 36 29.71 -32.79 -13.88
N VAL A 37 30.73 -32.07 -14.43
CA VAL A 37 31.91 -31.28 -13.99
C VAL A 37 32.16 -30.12 -15.01
N SER A 38 32.96 -29.11 -14.65
CA SER A 38 33.38 -27.94 -15.47
C SER A 38 34.59 -28.16 -16.43
N VAL A 39 34.67 -27.38 -17.52
CA VAL A 39 35.84 -27.14 -18.41
C VAL A 39 35.66 -25.75 -19.08
N PHE A 40 36.61 -24.81 -19.17
CA PHE A 40 37.87 -24.52 -18.45
C PHE A 40 38.15 -23.00 -18.63
N GLY A 41 38.79 -22.31 -17.68
CA GLY A 41 38.95 -20.84 -17.77
C GLY A 41 39.89 -20.19 -16.75
N THR A 42 41.08 -20.75 -16.52
CA THR A 42 42.01 -20.29 -15.49
C THR A 42 42.77 -19.02 -15.87
N ASN A 43 42.72 -17.97 -15.04
CA ASN A 43 43.86 -17.05 -14.86
C ASN A 43 43.86 -16.30 -13.52
N LYS A 44 44.81 -16.69 -12.66
CA LYS A 44 45.44 -15.90 -11.57
C LYS A 44 44.58 -14.95 -10.74
N THR A 45 44.12 -15.47 -9.60
CA THR A 45 43.85 -14.68 -8.40
C THR A 45 45.09 -13.88 -7.94
N ASN A 46 44.90 -12.62 -7.57
CA ASN A 46 45.79 -11.90 -6.64
C ASN A 46 45.00 -11.69 -5.34
N ASP A 47 45.54 -12.15 -4.20
CA ASP A 47 44.92 -11.91 -2.89
C ASP A 47 45.00 -10.43 -2.51
N TYR A 48 43.88 -9.72 -2.64
CA TYR A 48 43.67 -8.40 -2.03
C TYR A 48 42.62 -8.50 -0.92
N LYS A 49 43.00 -9.13 0.20
CA LYS A 49 42.28 -8.95 1.48
C LYS A 49 42.52 -7.52 2.00
N VAL A 50 41.83 -6.55 1.43
CA VAL A 50 41.79 -5.17 1.94
C VAL A 50 40.94 -5.16 3.20
N GLY A 51 41.60 -5.09 4.36
CA GLY A 51 40.95 -4.85 5.64
C GLY A 51 40.43 -3.41 5.72
N ALA A 52 39.31 -3.14 5.05
CA ALA A 52 38.66 -1.84 5.08
C ALA A 52 37.93 -1.65 6.42
N ASN A 53 38.60 -1.01 7.39
CA ASN A 53 37.94 -0.39 8.53
C ASN A 53 37.06 0.78 8.02
N ILE A 54 35.84 0.47 7.57
CA ILE A 54 34.84 1.47 7.20
C ILE A 54 34.43 2.20 8.49
N PRO A 55 34.59 3.52 8.59
CA PRO A 55 34.09 4.27 9.74
C PRO A 55 32.57 4.12 9.84
N ARG A 56 32.06 3.77 11.03
CA ARG A 56 30.62 3.64 11.30
C ARG A 56 29.90 4.91 10.83
N LEU A 57 29.06 4.78 9.80
CA LEU A 57 28.36 5.92 9.21
C LEU A 57 27.52 6.61 10.29
N ALA A 58 27.55 7.94 10.31
CA ALA A 58 26.86 8.71 11.34
C ALA A 58 25.34 8.54 11.15
N THR A 59 24.69 7.88 12.11
CA THR A 59 23.23 7.76 12.15
C THR A 59 22.62 9.15 12.25
N GLY A 60 21.82 9.53 11.25
CA GLY A 60 21.10 10.80 11.23
C GLY A 60 20.31 11.03 12.51
N SER A 61 20.28 12.28 12.98
CA SER A 61 19.72 12.66 14.27
C SER A 61 18.20 12.64 14.27
N ASP A 62 17.63 11.44 14.26
CA ASP A 62 16.21 11.22 14.47
C ASP A 62 15.96 10.12 15.51
N VAL A 63 15.23 10.52 16.55
CA VAL A 63 15.08 9.79 17.81
C VAL A 63 14.11 8.63 17.62
N ALA A 64 14.65 7.46 17.27
CA ALA A 64 13.98 6.19 17.52
C ALA A 64 13.54 6.17 19.00
N ALA A 65 12.31 5.71 19.27
CA ALA A 65 11.66 5.90 20.56
C ALA A 65 12.51 5.34 21.72
N GLU A 66 13.13 6.25 22.48
CA GLU A 66 14.11 5.93 23.53
C GLU A 66 13.49 4.97 24.54
N ILE A 67 14.04 3.76 24.58
CA ILE A 67 13.67 2.73 25.54
C ILE A 67 14.27 3.14 26.90
N PRO A 68 13.45 3.31 27.95
CA PRO A 68 13.96 3.72 29.26
C PRO A 68 14.92 2.71 29.86
N ASP A 69 15.95 3.18 30.58
CA ASP A 69 16.84 2.33 31.37
C ASP A 69 16.04 1.34 32.22
N GLY A 70 16.52 0.10 32.27
CA GLY A 70 15.94 -0.96 33.08
C GLY A 70 16.68 -1.24 34.39
N THR A 71 16.07 -2.07 35.22
CA THR A 71 16.76 -2.87 36.23
C THR A 71 16.61 -4.34 35.84
N VAL A 72 17.72 -5.01 35.53
CA VAL A 72 17.77 -6.44 35.15
C VAL A 72 17.12 -7.32 36.21
N ILE A 73 16.07 -8.04 35.81
CA ILE A 73 15.46 -9.12 36.59
C ILE A 73 16.28 -10.40 36.37
N TRP A 74 16.60 -10.69 35.11
CA TRP A 74 17.54 -11.76 34.74
C TRP A 74 18.18 -11.54 33.37
N ASN A 75 19.36 -12.13 33.20
CA ASN A 75 20.08 -12.19 31.93
C ASN A 75 20.62 -13.62 31.75
N LEU A 76 20.19 -14.29 30.67
CA LEU A 76 20.58 -15.65 30.31
C LEU A 76 21.53 -15.55 29.10
N GLY A 77 22.79 -15.89 29.32
CA GLY A 77 23.86 -15.78 28.33
C GLY A 77 24.57 -14.41 28.28
N GLN A 78 25.69 -14.33 27.57
CA GLN A 78 26.41 -13.10 27.27
C GLN A 78 25.93 -12.51 25.94
N HIS A 79 26.25 -11.23 25.70
CA HIS A 79 26.14 -10.66 24.36
C HIS A 79 27.54 -10.66 23.73
N ASP A 80 28.00 -11.83 23.26
CA ASP A 80 29.35 -12.03 22.72
C ASP A 80 29.42 -12.66 21.32
N GLY A 81 28.26 -12.88 20.67
CA GLY A 81 28.15 -13.40 19.32
C GLY A 81 28.11 -14.93 19.23
N SER A 82 27.81 -15.64 20.33
CA SER A 82 28.04 -17.07 20.46
C SER A 82 27.02 -17.82 21.33
N ALA A 83 26.20 -18.67 20.69
CA ALA A 83 25.29 -19.60 21.38
C ALA A 83 26.01 -20.74 22.16
N ALA A 84 27.34 -20.73 22.27
CA ALA A 84 28.14 -21.87 22.75
C ALA A 84 27.95 -22.21 24.24
N GLU A 85 27.38 -21.31 25.04
CA GLU A 85 27.07 -21.59 26.46
C GLU A 85 25.71 -22.30 26.67
N PHE A 86 24.90 -22.46 25.62
CA PHE A 86 23.62 -23.16 25.65
C PHE A 86 23.72 -24.60 25.12
N ALA A 87 22.68 -25.41 25.40
CA ALA A 87 22.53 -26.72 24.79
C ALA A 87 21.96 -26.61 23.36
N ALA A 88 22.55 -27.34 22.41
CA ALA A 88 22.01 -27.42 21.04
C ALA A 88 20.53 -27.87 21.04
N SER A 89 19.69 -27.16 20.29
CA SER A 89 18.23 -27.27 20.36
C SER A 89 17.71 -28.66 19.97
N GLY A 90 16.77 -29.20 20.75
CA GLY A 90 16.22 -30.54 20.54
C GLY A 90 17.13 -31.70 20.97
N THR A 91 18.30 -31.43 21.57
CA THR A 91 19.11 -32.47 22.23
C THR A 91 18.54 -32.85 23.60
N SER A 92 18.87 -34.03 24.10
CA SER A 92 18.38 -34.54 25.41
C SER A 92 18.88 -33.77 26.63
N GLY A 93 19.86 -32.87 26.49
CA GLY A 93 20.27 -31.92 27.53
C GLY A 93 19.45 -30.63 27.55
N SER A 94 18.78 -30.30 26.44
CA SER A 94 17.95 -29.11 26.29
C SER A 94 16.58 -29.29 26.95
N LYS A 95 16.13 -28.31 27.72
CA LYS A 95 14.84 -28.35 28.43
C LYS A 95 13.81 -27.45 27.77
N LYS A 96 12.55 -27.91 27.77
CA LYS A 96 11.37 -27.07 27.50
C LYS A 96 11.04 -26.12 28.65
N GLU A 97 11.36 -26.48 29.88
CA GLU A 97 11.10 -25.67 31.07
C GLU A 97 12.41 -25.23 31.75
N PHE A 98 12.50 -23.95 32.12
CA PHE A 98 13.67 -23.37 32.75
C PHE A 98 13.28 -22.48 33.94
N ASN A 99 13.96 -22.63 35.07
CA ASN A 99 13.67 -21.88 36.30
C ASN A 99 14.84 -20.96 36.67
N VAL A 100 14.60 -19.66 36.63
CA VAL A 100 15.59 -18.63 36.89
C VAL A 100 15.67 -18.35 38.40
N THR A 101 16.68 -18.95 39.03
CA THR A 101 16.89 -18.90 40.49
C THR A 101 17.73 -17.69 40.95
N SER A 102 18.43 -17.01 40.04
CA SER A 102 19.18 -15.78 40.28
C SER A 102 19.34 -14.97 38.99
N SER A 103 19.55 -13.65 39.11
CA SER A 103 19.63 -12.72 37.97
C SER A 103 20.83 -12.97 37.04
N VAL A 104 21.90 -13.56 37.58
CA VAL A 104 23.04 -14.14 36.85
C VAL A 104 23.10 -15.62 37.21
N LEU A 105 23.34 -16.48 36.22
CA LEU A 105 23.41 -17.94 36.38
C LEU A 105 24.83 -18.48 36.15
N LYS A 106 25.06 -19.72 36.58
CA LYS A 106 26.29 -20.46 36.27
C LYS A 106 26.18 -21.03 34.86
N SER A 107 27.29 -21.10 34.12
CA SER A 107 27.36 -21.69 32.77
C SER A 107 26.78 -23.12 32.69
N SER A 108 26.97 -23.93 33.73
CA SER A 108 26.39 -25.29 33.82
C SER A 108 24.86 -25.34 33.92
N ALA A 109 24.19 -24.21 34.21
CA ALA A 109 22.73 -24.11 34.11
C ALA A 109 22.29 -23.73 32.70
N LEU A 110 23.02 -22.80 32.05
CA LEU A 110 22.77 -22.35 30.67
C LEU A 110 22.94 -23.50 29.66
N GLN A 111 23.87 -24.43 29.93
CA GLN A 111 24.00 -25.73 29.25
C GLN A 111 22.79 -26.70 29.43
N SER A 112 21.65 -26.22 29.92
CA SER A 112 20.35 -26.93 29.84
C SER A 112 19.20 -26.08 29.27
N LEU A 113 19.50 -24.84 28.88
CA LEU A 113 18.64 -23.98 28.06
C LEU A 113 18.93 -24.28 26.57
N PRO A 114 17.95 -24.26 25.66
CA PRO A 114 18.22 -24.33 24.23
C PRO A 114 19.03 -23.11 23.73
N ALA A 115 19.79 -23.33 22.65
CA ALA A 115 20.51 -22.32 21.88
C ALA A 115 19.62 -21.49 20.92
N GLY A 116 18.30 -21.72 20.96
CA GLY A 116 17.31 -21.18 20.03
C GLY A 116 16.11 -22.13 19.87
N LEU A 117 15.02 -21.69 19.25
CA LEU A 117 13.88 -22.57 18.96
C LEU A 117 13.93 -23.12 17.54
N ASN A 118 13.28 -24.28 17.34
CA ASN A 118 13.11 -24.94 16.06
C ASN A 118 11.74 -25.65 16.07
N GLY A 119 10.82 -25.30 15.17
CA GLY A 119 9.44 -25.80 15.20
C GLY A 119 9.32 -27.33 15.21
N LYS A 120 10.29 -28.03 14.62
CA LYS A 120 10.29 -29.49 14.47
C LYS A 120 10.89 -30.23 15.69
N THR A 121 11.83 -29.65 16.42
CA THR A 121 12.57 -30.34 17.50
C THR A 121 12.51 -29.65 18.86
N GLN A 122 12.33 -28.33 18.89
CA GLN A 122 12.24 -27.49 20.10
C GLN A 122 11.32 -26.28 19.82
N PRO A 123 9.99 -26.50 19.66
CA PRO A 123 9.05 -25.44 19.28
C PRO A 123 8.75 -24.42 20.38
N GLU A 124 9.17 -24.69 21.62
CA GLU A 124 8.79 -23.90 22.80
C GLU A 124 9.89 -23.89 23.86
N LEU A 125 9.90 -22.82 24.67
CA LEU A 125 10.68 -22.66 25.89
C LEU A 125 9.85 -21.85 26.90
N THR A 126 9.60 -22.43 28.07
CA THR A 126 8.91 -21.81 29.20
C THR A 126 9.92 -21.40 30.27
N ILE A 127 10.07 -20.09 30.48
CA ILE A 127 10.97 -19.51 31.48
C ILE A 127 10.14 -19.05 32.70
N THR A 128 10.37 -19.67 33.85
CA THR A 128 9.76 -19.27 35.13
C THR A 128 10.72 -18.45 35.98
N TYR A 129 10.22 -17.40 36.63
CA TYR A 129 11.00 -16.47 37.46
C TYR A 129 10.15 -15.89 38.60
N GLN A 130 10.77 -15.21 39.57
CA GLN A 130 10.07 -14.64 40.73
C GLN A 130 10.01 -13.10 40.68
N LEU A 131 8.86 -12.52 41.05
CA LEU A 131 8.68 -11.09 41.25
C LEU A 131 8.21 -10.78 42.68
N ASN A 132 9.04 -10.09 43.47
CA ASN A 132 8.69 -9.63 44.82
C ASN A 132 7.68 -8.48 44.82
N LYS A 133 7.61 -7.72 43.72
CA LYS A 133 6.60 -6.71 43.40
C LYS A 133 6.39 -6.69 41.88
N ILE A 134 5.22 -6.26 41.42
CA ILE A 134 5.00 -5.98 39.99
C ILE A 134 5.75 -4.68 39.63
N PRO A 135 6.56 -4.66 38.55
CA PRO A 135 7.15 -3.43 38.00
C PRO A 135 6.10 -2.41 37.55
N GLU A 136 6.21 -1.17 38.02
CA GLU A 136 5.21 -0.12 37.82
C GLU A 136 5.02 0.31 36.36
N ASN A 137 6.06 0.16 35.54
CA ASN A 137 6.06 0.49 34.13
C ASN A 137 5.96 -0.75 33.23
N GLY A 138 5.80 -1.96 33.79
CA GLY A 138 5.95 -3.23 33.07
C GLY A 138 7.41 -3.67 32.93
N VAL A 139 7.67 -4.63 32.04
CA VAL A 139 9.02 -5.16 31.77
C VAL A 139 9.34 -5.15 30.28
N LEU A 140 10.62 -5.07 29.96
CA LEU A 140 11.14 -5.27 28.60
C LEU A 140 11.80 -6.66 28.54
N PHE A 141 11.42 -7.44 27.54
CA PHE A 141 12.10 -8.67 27.14
C PHE A 141 12.94 -8.40 25.88
N SER A 142 14.22 -8.73 25.91
CA SER A 142 15.14 -8.57 24.77
C SER A 142 15.77 -9.92 24.43
N VAL A 143 15.93 -10.20 23.12
CA VAL A 143 16.62 -11.39 22.60
C VAL A 143 17.61 -10.99 21.51
N GLY A 144 18.90 -11.29 21.71
CA GLY A 144 19.90 -11.19 20.65
C GLY A 144 19.81 -12.41 19.73
N ILE A 145 19.42 -12.23 18.46
CA ILE A 145 19.39 -13.30 17.45
C ILE A 145 20.71 -13.33 16.68
N LEU A 146 21.30 -14.53 16.54
CA LEU A 146 22.57 -14.76 15.85
C LEU A 146 22.39 -15.23 14.40
N ASP A 147 21.39 -16.08 14.16
CA ASP A 147 21.03 -16.60 12.84
C ASP A 147 19.56 -17.04 12.84
N ALA A 148 18.93 -17.02 11.66
CA ALA A 148 17.58 -17.50 11.44
C ALA A 148 17.38 -17.89 9.97
N TYR A 149 16.48 -18.84 9.72
CA TYR A 149 16.17 -19.28 8.36
C TYR A 149 15.44 -18.21 7.55
N LYS A 150 15.64 -18.18 6.24
CA LYS A 150 15.02 -17.20 5.31
C LYS A 150 13.49 -17.26 5.17
N SER A 151 12.82 -18.16 5.90
CA SER A 151 11.35 -18.22 6.00
C SER A 151 10.74 -17.02 6.73
N VAL A 152 11.55 -16.26 7.48
CA VAL A 152 11.10 -15.31 8.51
C VAL A 152 10.30 -16.03 9.61
N PRO A 153 10.99 -16.78 10.50
CA PRO A 153 10.37 -17.41 11.66
C PRO A 153 9.70 -16.39 12.57
N GLN A 154 8.68 -16.85 13.30
CA GLN A 154 7.95 -16.01 14.24
C GLN A 154 8.08 -16.57 15.66
N MET A 155 8.42 -15.70 16.61
CA MET A 155 8.41 -16.03 18.03
C MET A 155 7.25 -15.33 18.72
N SER A 156 6.20 -16.09 19.06
CA SER A 156 5.20 -15.61 20.02
C SER A 156 5.79 -15.59 21.42
N VAL A 157 5.45 -14.55 22.18
CA VAL A 157 5.88 -14.33 23.55
C VAL A 157 4.63 -14.17 24.40
N PHE A 158 4.41 -15.11 25.32
CA PHE A 158 3.30 -15.07 26.27
C PHE A 158 3.82 -14.79 27.67
N SER A 159 3.21 -13.86 28.39
CA SER A 159 3.41 -13.70 29.83
C SER A 159 2.18 -14.20 30.58
N ASN A 160 2.39 -15.18 31.47
CA ASN A 160 1.32 -15.79 32.28
C ASN A 160 0.07 -16.20 31.44
N HIS A 161 0.31 -16.91 30.33
CA HIS A 161 -0.68 -17.35 29.31
C HIS A 161 -1.35 -16.23 28.47
N GLN A 162 -1.03 -14.96 28.66
CA GLN A 162 -1.52 -13.86 27.79
C GLN A 162 -0.47 -13.50 26.76
N LEU A 163 -0.87 -13.30 25.49
CA LEU A 163 0.06 -12.89 24.44
C LEU A 163 0.58 -11.47 24.73
N SER A 164 1.89 -11.32 24.85
CA SER A 164 2.57 -10.03 24.97
C SER A 164 2.94 -9.47 23.60
N GLY A 165 3.18 -10.34 22.62
CA GLY A 165 3.38 -9.98 21.21
C GLY A 165 3.94 -11.15 20.39
N ILE A 166 4.20 -10.89 19.11
CA ILE A 166 4.91 -11.82 18.21
C ILE A 166 6.08 -11.06 17.59
N ILE A 167 7.31 -11.58 17.71
CA ILE A 167 8.50 -11.05 17.05
C ILE A 167 8.65 -11.70 15.67
N GLN A 168 8.84 -10.88 14.64
CA GLN A 168 9.21 -11.32 13.29
C GLN A 168 10.72 -11.37 13.17
N ILE A 169 11.28 -12.55 12.94
CA ILE A 169 12.74 -12.74 12.92
C ILE A 169 13.20 -12.82 11.47
N ALA A 170 13.75 -11.73 10.94
CA ALA A 170 14.45 -11.77 9.66
C ALA A 170 15.74 -12.58 9.77
N GLY A 171 16.10 -13.30 8.71
CA GLY A 171 17.24 -14.21 8.69
C GLY A 171 17.65 -14.59 7.26
N VAL A 172 18.89 -15.08 7.13
CA VAL A 172 19.55 -15.35 5.84
C VAL A 172 19.99 -16.81 5.67
N ALA A 173 19.87 -17.67 6.69
CA ALA A 173 20.22 -19.08 6.52
C ALA A 173 19.35 -19.75 5.45
N GLY A 174 20.00 -20.56 4.60
CA GLY A 174 19.39 -21.14 3.40
C GLY A 174 19.34 -20.21 2.19
N THR A 175 19.85 -18.98 2.27
CA THR A 175 20.31 -18.22 1.09
C THR A 175 21.75 -18.62 0.74
N GLU A 176 22.35 -17.96 -0.24
CA GLU A 176 23.78 -18.07 -0.56
C GLU A 176 24.54 -16.81 -0.08
N SER A 177 24.00 -16.07 0.90
CA SER A 177 24.67 -14.90 1.49
C SER A 177 25.95 -15.30 2.21
N GLU A 178 27.07 -14.63 1.89
CA GLU A 178 28.32 -14.73 2.64
C GLU A 178 28.30 -13.91 3.95
N TYR A 179 27.25 -13.12 4.17
CA TYR A 179 27.10 -12.18 5.29
C TYR A 179 25.94 -12.58 6.20
N ASN A 180 26.19 -12.55 7.51
CA ASN A 180 25.21 -12.81 8.55
C ASN A 180 24.34 -11.58 8.85
N PHE A 181 23.17 -11.80 9.45
CA PHE A 181 22.33 -10.76 10.05
C PHE A 181 22.03 -11.12 11.51
N GLN A 182 22.72 -10.44 12.42
CA GLN A 182 22.46 -10.47 13.85
C GLN A 182 21.60 -9.27 14.23
N LYS A 183 20.66 -9.45 15.15
CA LYS A 183 19.76 -8.37 15.61
C LYS A 183 19.19 -8.68 16.98
N THR A 184 19.24 -7.68 17.87
CA THR A 184 18.47 -7.68 19.11
C THR A 184 17.03 -7.27 18.79
N TYR A 185 16.07 -8.10 19.19
CA TYR A 185 14.65 -7.81 19.10
C TYR A 185 14.09 -7.61 20.51
N GLU A 186 13.19 -6.65 20.65
CA GLU A 186 12.73 -6.16 21.96
C GLU A 186 11.21 -6.12 22.05
N LEU A 187 10.68 -6.49 23.21
CA LEU A 187 9.26 -6.67 23.43
C LEU A 187 8.82 -6.12 24.78
N TYR A 188 7.85 -5.21 24.76
CA TYR A 188 7.24 -4.64 25.94
C TYR A 188 6.13 -5.55 26.49
N ILE A 189 6.26 -5.96 27.76
CA ILE A 189 5.26 -6.73 28.48
C ILE A 189 4.62 -5.80 29.53
N PRO A 190 3.33 -5.42 29.36
CA PRO A 190 2.66 -4.51 30.26
C PRO A 190 2.44 -5.15 31.64
N LYS A 191 2.46 -4.33 32.70
CA LYS A 191 2.37 -4.78 34.10
C LYS A 191 1.12 -5.60 34.42
N GLU A 192 0.04 -5.39 33.66
CA GLU A 192 -1.25 -6.05 33.79
C GLU A 192 -1.21 -7.54 33.37
N GLN A 193 -0.14 -7.98 32.67
CA GLN A 193 0.15 -9.39 32.40
C GLN A 193 1.03 -10.05 33.49
N LEU A 194 1.56 -9.27 34.45
CA LEU A 194 2.47 -9.74 35.50
C LEU A 194 1.75 -9.99 36.83
N LYS A 195 2.35 -10.80 37.70
CA LYS A 195 1.84 -11.08 39.06
C LYS A 195 2.95 -11.08 40.11
N ILE A 196 2.60 -11.05 41.40
CA ILE A 196 3.57 -11.24 42.49
C ILE A 196 3.83 -12.75 42.67
N GLY A 197 5.08 -13.12 42.95
CA GLY A 197 5.52 -14.51 43.05
C GLY A 197 5.97 -15.08 41.71
N THR A 198 5.64 -16.34 41.45
CA THR A 198 6.11 -17.08 40.26
C THR A 198 5.41 -16.57 39.01
N ASN A 199 6.18 -16.03 38.07
CA ASN A 199 5.73 -15.62 36.74
C ASN A 199 6.24 -16.59 35.68
N GLU A 200 5.53 -16.63 34.56
CA GLU A 200 5.88 -17.42 33.38
C GLU A 200 6.08 -16.51 32.17
N LEU A 201 7.12 -16.79 31.39
CA LEU A 201 7.37 -16.26 30.06
C LEU A 201 7.55 -17.44 29.10
N LYS A 202 6.56 -17.71 28.25
CA LYS A 202 6.60 -18.79 27.26
C LYS A 202 6.95 -18.21 25.88
N LEU A 203 8.06 -18.66 25.32
CA LEU A 203 8.52 -18.39 23.97
C LEU A 203 8.10 -19.57 23.07
N GLN A 204 7.45 -19.31 21.94
CA GLN A 204 6.91 -20.38 21.08
C GLN A 204 6.97 -20.02 19.58
N THR A 205 7.40 -20.97 18.75
CA THR A 205 7.44 -20.86 17.29
C THR A 205 6.03 -20.79 16.70
N VAL A 206 5.78 -19.84 15.80
CA VAL A 206 4.48 -19.66 15.12
C VAL A 206 4.62 -19.75 13.60
N ARG A 207 3.78 -20.57 12.98
CA ARG A 207 3.67 -20.73 11.52
C ARG A 207 3.00 -19.52 10.87
N CYS A 208 3.20 -19.30 9.58
CA CYS A 208 2.33 -18.40 8.82
C CYS A 208 0.86 -18.87 8.92
N LEU A 209 -0.12 -17.96 8.89
CA LEU A 209 -1.54 -18.26 9.13
C LEU A 209 -2.09 -19.40 8.23
N TYR A 210 -1.54 -19.52 7.03
CA TYR A 210 -1.95 -20.47 5.99
C TYR A 210 -1.04 -21.72 5.94
N CYS A 211 0.02 -21.78 6.75
CA CYS A 211 1.11 -22.73 6.63
C CYS A 211 0.87 -24.04 7.40
N SER A 212 1.32 -25.14 6.80
CA SER A 212 1.26 -26.48 7.40
C SER A 212 2.42 -26.76 8.35
N ASP A 213 2.37 -27.91 9.02
CA ASP A 213 3.49 -28.54 9.75
C ASP A 213 4.81 -28.63 8.97
N LYS A 214 4.78 -28.59 7.63
CA LYS A 214 5.99 -28.53 6.81
C LYS A 214 6.84 -27.27 7.04
N GLU A 215 6.24 -26.17 7.50
CA GLU A 215 7.01 -24.96 7.85
C GLU A 215 7.86 -25.14 9.12
N ASP A 216 7.58 -26.13 9.96
CA ASP A 216 8.28 -26.37 11.22
C ASP A 216 9.78 -26.68 11.02
N GLU A 217 10.12 -27.35 9.91
CA GLU A 217 11.51 -27.63 9.51
C GLU A 217 12.31 -26.36 9.17
N TYR A 218 11.60 -25.31 8.77
CA TYR A 218 12.14 -24.03 8.35
C TYR A 218 11.88 -22.91 9.38
N SER A 219 11.24 -23.22 10.51
CA SER A 219 10.87 -22.26 11.56
C SER A 219 11.87 -22.34 12.71
N TRP A 220 13.09 -21.84 12.49
CA TRP A 220 14.16 -21.90 13.48
C TRP A 220 15.07 -20.67 13.47
N TRP A 221 15.65 -20.40 14.64
CA TRP A 221 16.65 -19.36 14.89
C TRP A 221 17.59 -19.79 16.02
N THR A 222 18.72 -19.09 16.17
CA THR A 222 19.62 -19.19 17.32
C THR A 222 19.75 -17.85 18.03
N TRP A 223 20.05 -17.87 19.33
CA TRP A 223 20.22 -16.66 20.13
C TRP A 223 21.57 -16.59 20.86
N ASP A 224 21.99 -15.36 21.11
CA ASP A 224 23.16 -14.94 21.88
C ASP A 224 22.79 -14.84 23.37
N ASN A 225 21.71 -14.11 23.65
CA ASN A 225 21.17 -13.93 24.99
C ASN A 225 19.64 -13.79 25.02
N LEU A 226 19.09 -13.99 26.22
CA LEU A 226 17.72 -13.70 26.59
C LEU A 226 17.73 -12.85 27.87
N ARG A 227 17.11 -11.68 27.84
CA ARG A 227 17.21 -10.67 28.92
C ARG A 227 15.85 -10.13 29.30
N LEU A 228 15.60 -9.92 30.60
CA LEU A 228 14.36 -9.33 31.11
C LEU A 228 14.66 -8.22 32.12
N GLU A 229 14.09 -7.03 31.90
CA GLU A 229 14.28 -5.86 32.74
C GLU A 229 12.96 -5.25 33.22
N SER A 230 12.91 -4.81 34.47
CA SER A 230 11.88 -3.86 34.92
C SER A 230 12.22 -2.45 34.48
N LEU A 231 11.33 -1.78 33.74
CA LEU A 231 11.57 -0.43 33.20
C LEU A 231 11.49 0.64 34.31
N ASN A 232 12.47 1.54 34.37
CA ASN A 232 12.53 2.59 35.38
C ASN A 232 11.57 3.77 35.10
N ALA A 233 11.12 3.94 33.85
CA ALA A 233 10.08 4.89 33.44
C ALA A 233 9.11 4.24 32.42
N PRO A 234 7.93 4.85 32.14
CA PRO A 234 7.03 4.35 31.09
C PRO A 234 7.71 4.37 29.71
N ILE A 235 7.50 3.31 28.93
CA ILE A 235 7.91 3.29 27.52
C ILE A 235 7.04 4.23 26.68
N SER A 236 7.63 4.88 25.68
CA SER A 236 6.96 5.87 24.84
C SER A 236 6.04 5.25 23.78
N GLU A 237 6.26 3.98 23.41
CA GLU A 237 5.46 3.24 22.42
C GLU A 237 5.46 1.71 22.72
N PRO A 238 4.45 0.93 22.26
CA PRO A 238 4.51 -0.53 22.34
C PRO A 238 5.47 -1.11 21.30
N ILE A 239 6.44 -1.89 21.75
CA ILE A 239 7.40 -2.61 20.89
C ILE A 239 7.20 -4.14 21.03
N HIS A 240 7.33 -4.88 19.93
CA HIS A 240 7.39 -6.36 19.92
C HIS A 240 8.17 -6.88 18.70
N GLY A 241 9.43 -6.44 18.61
CA GLY A 241 10.37 -6.72 17.53
C GLY A 241 11.27 -5.50 17.30
N SER A 242 10.73 -4.50 16.61
CA SER A 242 11.31 -3.18 16.40
C SER A 242 10.20 -2.14 16.18
N TYR A 243 10.51 -0.85 16.25
CA TYR A 243 9.61 0.18 15.74
C TYR A 243 9.66 0.19 14.21
N THR A 244 8.52 0.07 13.53
CA THR A 244 8.47 0.01 12.06
C THR A 244 7.34 0.84 11.49
N LEU A 245 7.63 1.71 10.51
CA LEU A 245 6.63 2.54 9.83
C LEU A 245 6.27 1.96 8.46
N THR A 246 4.99 2.04 8.07
CA THR A 246 4.55 1.51 6.77
C THR A 246 3.48 2.36 6.09
N GLY A 247 3.28 2.14 4.79
CA GLY A 247 2.34 2.89 3.97
C GLY A 247 2.10 2.27 2.60
N THR A 248 1.51 3.05 1.71
CA THR A 248 1.32 2.72 0.29
C THR A 248 1.45 3.98 -0.57
N VAL A 249 1.33 3.87 -1.89
CA VAL A 249 1.05 4.99 -2.79
C VAL A 249 -0.45 5.03 -3.10
N VAL A 250 -1.09 6.19 -2.88
CA VAL A 250 -2.46 6.46 -3.36
C VAL A 250 -2.36 7.49 -4.48
N ASN A 251 -2.50 7.04 -5.72
CA ASN A 251 -2.53 7.91 -6.89
C ASN A 251 -3.57 7.44 -7.92
N ASN A 252 -4.00 8.35 -8.77
CA ASN A 252 -4.93 8.09 -9.87
C ASN A 252 -4.15 7.70 -11.13
N LYS A 253 -4.71 6.78 -11.93
CA LYS A 253 -4.10 6.20 -13.15
C LYS A 253 -2.57 5.95 -13.03
N GLN A 254 -2.12 5.38 -11.91
CA GLN A 254 -0.72 5.02 -11.58
C GLN A 254 0.28 6.19 -11.36
N PHE A 255 -0.05 7.46 -11.67
CA PHE A 255 0.93 8.56 -11.66
C PHE A 255 0.42 9.93 -11.17
N TYR A 256 -0.89 10.13 -10.99
CA TYR A 256 -1.47 11.45 -10.71
C TYR A 256 -1.88 11.61 -9.24
N PHE A 257 -1.35 12.64 -8.59
CA PHE A 257 -1.77 13.14 -7.29
C PHE A 257 -2.76 14.30 -7.54
N ASP A 258 -3.95 13.93 -8.00
CA ASP A 258 -5.08 14.81 -8.35
C ASP A 258 -6.21 14.73 -7.30
N GLU A 259 -7.31 15.49 -7.47
CA GLU A 259 -8.51 15.44 -6.61
C GLU A 259 -8.99 13.99 -6.35
N GLY A 260 -8.88 13.10 -7.33
CA GLY A 260 -9.19 11.68 -7.16
C GLY A 260 -8.30 11.01 -6.13
N ALA A 261 -6.98 11.19 -6.21
CA ALA A 261 -6.04 10.71 -5.21
C ALA A 261 -6.26 11.35 -3.82
N VAL A 262 -6.48 12.68 -3.77
CA VAL A 262 -6.71 13.43 -2.53
C VAL A 262 -7.97 12.96 -1.80
N THR A 263 -9.06 12.69 -2.53
CA THR A 263 -10.33 12.23 -1.95
C THR A 263 -10.30 10.77 -1.49
N HIS A 264 -9.53 9.91 -2.14
CA HIS A 264 -9.37 8.51 -1.74
C HIS A 264 -8.35 8.30 -0.59
N LEU A 265 -7.36 9.20 -0.45
CA LEU A 265 -6.30 9.08 0.55
C LEU A 265 -6.81 8.85 2.00
N PRO A 266 -7.76 9.64 2.57
CA PRO A 266 -8.29 9.43 3.92
C PRO A 266 -8.94 8.06 4.13
N TYR A 267 -9.55 7.51 3.08
CA TYR A 267 -10.25 6.23 3.11
C TYR A 267 -9.23 5.10 3.19
N VAL A 268 -8.21 5.13 2.32
CA VAL A 268 -7.14 4.12 2.30
C VAL A 268 -6.34 4.08 3.61
N ILE A 269 -5.86 5.23 4.12
CA ILE A 269 -5.00 5.24 5.32
C ILE A 269 -5.72 4.84 6.61
N LYS A 270 -7.03 5.14 6.72
CA LYS A 270 -7.86 4.64 7.83
C LYS A 270 -8.15 3.13 7.69
N TRP A 271 -8.49 2.66 6.50
CA TRP A 271 -8.86 1.26 6.28
C TRP A 271 -7.67 0.30 6.43
N LEU A 272 -6.47 0.69 5.99
CA LEU A 272 -5.24 -0.05 6.26
C LEU A 272 -4.74 0.08 7.71
N GLY A 273 -5.33 0.96 8.52
CA GLY A 273 -5.00 1.11 9.94
C GLY A 273 -3.70 1.89 10.22
N MET A 274 -3.27 2.73 9.27
CA MET A 274 -1.98 3.43 9.29
C MET A 274 -2.11 4.88 9.78
N ALA A 275 -3.32 5.44 9.71
CA ALA A 275 -3.64 6.81 10.09
C ALA A 275 -3.30 7.14 11.56
N TYR A 276 -3.03 8.43 11.80
CA TYR A 276 -2.90 9.05 13.12
C TYR A 276 -1.67 8.67 13.96
N SER A 277 -0.75 7.87 13.42
CA SER A 277 0.38 7.30 14.15
C SER A 277 1.76 7.43 13.48
N GLY A 278 1.98 8.47 12.66
CA GLY A 278 3.34 8.81 12.14
C GLY A 278 3.85 7.99 10.96
N ASN A 279 3.02 7.09 10.42
CA ASN A 279 3.33 6.22 9.28
C ASN A 279 3.68 7.00 8.00
N VAL A 280 4.48 6.39 7.12
CA VAL A 280 5.08 7.04 5.94
C VAL A 280 4.40 6.64 4.63
N MET A 281 4.01 7.62 3.81
CA MET A 281 3.45 7.39 2.46
C MET A 281 4.47 7.80 1.38
N ARG A 282 4.47 7.14 0.22
CA ARG A 282 5.31 7.55 -0.92
C ARG A 282 4.55 8.46 -1.88
N THR A 283 5.25 9.50 -2.35
CA THR A 283 4.70 10.64 -3.08
C THR A 283 5.54 10.95 -4.32
N SER A 284 5.49 10.01 -5.28
CA SER A 284 6.30 9.96 -6.50
C SER A 284 5.62 10.64 -7.70
N CYS A 285 5.53 11.98 -7.67
CA CYS A 285 4.95 12.76 -8.77
C CYS A 285 6.04 13.21 -9.77
N ALA A 286 6.46 12.32 -10.67
CA ALA A 286 7.59 12.56 -11.56
C ALA A 286 7.41 13.77 -12.52
N SER A 287 8.50 14.54 -12.71
CA SER A 287 8.51 15.85 -13.41
C SER A 287 8.53 15.79 -14.93
N ASP A 288 8.70 14.61 -15.55
CA ASP A 288 8.43 14.37 -16.97
C ASP A 288 6.96 14.01 -17.23
N VAL A 289 6.25 13.52 -16.21
CA VAL A 289 4.83 13.20 -16.28
C VAL A 289 4.01 14.48 -16.06
N GLY A 290 3.55 15.08 -17.15
CA GLY A 290 2.73 16.30 -17.11
C GLY A 290 1.48 16.13 -16.23
N ARG A 291 1.20 17.11 -15.36
CA ARG A 291 0.14 17.10 -14.32
C ARG A 291 0.27 16.05 -13.21
N SER A 292 1.37 15.31 -13.08
CA SER A 292 1.56 14.33 -11.99
C SER A 292 1.29 14.91 -10.58
N CYS A 293 1.81 16.11 -10.29
CA CYS A 293 1.65 16.79 -9.00
C CYS A 293 0.42 17.75 -8.94
N SER A 294 -0.70 17.44 -9.61
CA SER A 294 -1.77 18.44 -9.88
C SER A 294 -2.39 19.07 -8.62
N ASP A 295 -2.77 18.27 -7.63
CA ASP A 295 -3.34 18.69 -6.35
C ASP A 295 -2.44 18.29 -5.17
N MET A 296 -1.14 18.16 -5.42
CA MET A 296 -0.13 17.63 -4.50
C MET A 296 -0.10 18.38 -3.14
N LEU A 297 -0.40 19.68 -3.14
CA LEU A 297 -0.47 20.48 -1.90
C LEU A 297 -1.62 20.03 -0.98
N GLU A 298 -2.79 19.71 -1.53
CA GLU A 298 -3.92 19.21 -0.74
C GLU A 298 -3.70 17.76 -0.31
N TYR A 299 -3.04 16.93 -1.15
CA TYR A 299 -2.59 15.59 -0.75
C TYR A 299 -1.67 15.65 0.47
N TYR A 300 -0.67 16.54 0.45
CA TYR A 300 0.25 16.77 1.57
C TYR A 300 -0.46 17.30 2.84
N LYS A 301 -1.45 18.19 2.71
CA LYS A 301 -2.27 18.64 3.85
C LYS A 301 -3.13 17.52 4.44
N VAL A 302 -3.66 16.61 3.61
CA VAL A 302 -4.36 15.43 4.11
C VAL A 302 -3.41 14.49 4.86
N LEU A 303 -2.17 14.31 4.42
CA LEU A 303 -1.15 13.60 5.22
C LEU A 303 -0.90 14.29 6.56
N GLN A 304 -0.79 15.63 6.58
CA GLN A 304 -0.63 16.43 7.80
C GLN A 304 -1.83 16.28 8.78
N ASP A 305 -3.07 16.42 8.30
CA ASP A 305 -4.31 16.28 9.09
C ASP A 305 -4.48 14.87 9.72
N TYR A 306 -3.86 13.85 9.10
CA TYR A 306 -3.90 12.45 9.54
C TYR A 306 -2.59 11.99 10.21
N ASN A 307 -1.69 12.91 10.57
CA ASN A 307 -0.38 12.62 11.21
C ASN A 307 0.42 11.55 10.45
N MET A 308 0.56 11.72 9.13
CA MET A 308 1.36 10.88 8.25
C MET A 308 2.63 11.61 7.79
N GLN A 309 3.72 10.86 7.64
CA GLN A 309 4.96 11.30 6.99
C GLN A 309 4.91 11.05 5.49
N ALA A 310 5.82 11.68 4.73
CA ALA A 310 5.96 11.48 3.30
C ALA A 310 7.42 11.32 2.84
N VAL A 311 7.62 10.42 1.87
CA VAL A 311 8.82 10.36 1.02
C VAL A 311 8.50 10.87 -0.39
N ALA A 312 9.15 11.97 -0.77
CA ALA A 312 8.98 12.63 -2.06
C ALA A 312 9.94 12.06 -3.12
N LEU A 313 9.46 11.98 -4.35
CA LEU A 313 10.26 11.75 -5.55
C LEU A 313 9.69 12.60 -6.69
N TYR A 314 10.51 13.45 -7.31
CA TYR A 314 10.04 14.45 -8.28
C TYR A 314 10.91 14.58 -9.53
N LEU A 315 12.22 14.79 -9.39
CA LEU A 315 13.09 15.06 -10.54
C LEU A 315 13.28 13.80 -11.42
N HIS A 316 12.97 13.89 -12.71
CA HIS A 316 13.32 12.85 -13.69
C HIS A 316 14.82 12.95 -14.01
N THR A 317 15.52 11.81 -14.05
CA THR A 317 17.00 11.78 -14.07
C THR A 317 17.61 11.46 -15.43
N GLY A 318 16.93 10.70 -16.29
CA GLY A 318 17.52 10.16 -17.52
C GLY A 318 17.66 11.10 -18.73
N ASP A 319 17.12 12.32 -18.67
CA ASP A 319 17.37 13.38 -19.67
C ASP A 319 18.42 14.41 -19.19
N ILE A 320 18.84 14.34 -17.92
CA ILE A 320 19.77 15.29 -17.30
C ILE A 320 21.17 15.12 -17.88
N LYS A 321 21.76 16.26 -18.27
CA LYS A 321 23.17 16.37 -18.62
C LYS A 321 23.85 17.31 -17.65
N LEU A 322 24.80 16.78 -16.89
CA LEU A 322 25.55 17.54 -15.90
C LEU A 322 26.40 18.64 -16.56
N LYS A 323 26.67 19.70 -15.80
CA LYS A 323 27.68 20.69 -16.17
C LYS A 323 29.08 20.04 -16.14
N ALA A 324 30.08 20.70 -16.74
CA ALA A 324 31.46 20.21 -16.77
C ALA A 324 32.15 20.15 -15.39
N ASP A 325 31.56 20.72 -14.34
CA ASP A 325 31.98 20.61 -12.94
C ASP A 325 31.27 19.47 -12.17
N GLY A 326 30.42 18.68 -12.84
CA GLY A 326 29.61 17.62 -12.25
C GLY A 326 28.30 18.09 -11.61
N SER A 327 28.01 19.38 -11.56
CA SER A 327 26.76 19.90 -10.96
C SER A 327 25.55 19.77 -11.89
N LEU A 328 24.34 19.76 -11.31
CA LEU A 328 23.08 19.74 -12.05
C LEU A 328 22.94 20.93 -13.02
N PRO A 329 22.34 20.79 -14.20
CA PRO A 329 22.03 21.91 -15.07
C PRO A 329 20.96 22.83 -14.44
N ALA A 330 20.91 24.09 -14.89
CA ALA A 330 20.13 25.13 -14.22
C ALA A 330 18.60 24.89 -14.24
N ASP A 331 18.09 24.15 -15.23
CA ASP A 331 16.67 23.76 -15.31
C ASP A 331 16.33 22.64 -14.32
N ALA A 332 17.20 21.63 -14.14
CA ALA A 332 17.06 20.60 -13.13
C ALA A 332 17.20 21.18 -11.71
N GLU A 333 18.15 22.11 -11.52
CA GLU A 333 18.30 22.84 -10.26
C GLU A 333 17.05 23.68 -9.96
N LYS A 334 16.48 24.36 -10.97
CA LYS A 334 15.23 25.12 -10.81
C LYS A 334 14.04 24.20 -10.49
N LYS A 335 13.86 23.10 -11.23
CA LYS A 335 12.82 22.08 -10.95
C LYS A 335 12.83 21.67 -9.48
N LEU A 336 14.00 21.28 -8.94
CA LEU A 336 14.14 20.92 -7.52
C LEU A 336 13.89 22.10 -6.58
N THR A 337 14.43 23.29 -6.89
CA THR A 337 14.24 24.48 -6.04
C THR A 337 12.77 24.86 -5.92
N ASP A 338 12.04 24.94 -7.05
CA ASP A 338 10.61 25.24 -7.10
C ASP A 338 9.79 24.24 -6.26
N TYR A 339 10.09 22.94 -6.39
CA TYR A 339 9.41 21.88 -5.66
C TYR A 339 9.69 21.96 -4.15
N PHE A 340 10.93 22.22 -3.76
CA PHE A 340 11.30 22.35 -2.35
C PHE A 340 10.71 23.60 -1.70
N GLU A 341 10.74 24.76 -2.37
CA GLU A 341 10.12 25.99 -1.88
C GLU A 341 8.59 25.85 -1.71
N GLN A 342 7.93 25.04 -2.55
CA GLN A 342 6.48 24.82 -2.49
C GLN A 342 6.05 23.73 -1.49
N TYR A 343 6.79 22.61 -1.40
CA TYR A 343 6.30 21.38 -0.75
C TYR A 343 7.15 20.85 0.40
N SER A 344 8.40 21.27 0.57
CA SER A 344 9.28 20.72 1.61
C SER A 344 8.86 20.91 3.07
N PRO A 345 7.94 21.85 3.44
CA PRO A 345 7.33 21.82 4.76
C PRO A 345 6.50 20.57 5.06
N TYR A 346 6.11 19.76 4.07
CA TYR A 346 5.18 18.63 4.29
C TYR A 346 5.84 17.25 4.28
N PHE A 347 6.94 17.07 3.54
CA PHE A 347 7.68 15.81 3.48
C PHE A 347 8.94 15.81 4.35
N GLN A 348 9.30 14.62 4.85
CA GLN A 348 10.46 14.39 5.73
C GLN A 348 11.60 13.74 4.95
N TYR A 349 11.27 12.94 3.94
CA TYR A 349 12.22 12.17 3.15
C TYR A 349 12.19 12.58 1.68
N TYR A 350 13.33 12.51 1.00
CA TYR A 350 13.41 12.59 -0.46
C TYR A 350 14.25 11.44 -1.02
N GLU A 351 13.67 10.67 -1.95
CA GLU A 351 14.28 9.55 -2.67
C GLU A 351 15.06 10.07 -3.89
N VAL A 352 16.34 9.71 -4.01
CA VAL A 352 17.24 10.30 -5.03
C VAL A 352 16.81 9.98 -6.48
N ASP A 353 16.40 8.73 -6.76
CA ASP A 353 15.95 8.24 -8.07
C ASP A 353 15.18 6.90 -7.89
N ASN A 354 14.45 6.45 -8.90
CA ASN A 354 13.70 5.19 -8.87
C ASN A 354 14.34 4.15 -9.81
N GLU A 355 14.81 3.03 -9.26
CA GLU A 355 15.32 1.85 -9.99
C GLU A 355 16.34 2.21 -11.09
N PRO A 356 17.45 2.88 -10.72
CA PRO A 356 18.31 3.56 -11.69
C PRO A 356 18.94 2.62 -12.73
N GLY A 357 19.27 1.39 -12.39
CA GLY A 357 19.76 0.39 -13.34
C GLY A 357 18.66 -0.03 -14.33
N LEU A 358 17.43 -0.27 -13.86
CA LEU A 358 16.30 -0.67 -14.71
C LEU A 358 16.03 0.37 -15.81
N PHE A 359 15.98 1.65 -15.44
CA PHE A 359 15.61 2.75 -16.34
C PHE A 359 16.78 3.44 -17.05
N ASN A 360 17.98 2.85 -17.00
CA ASN A 360 19.24 3.41 -17.52
C ASN A 360 19.53 4.85 -17.06
N ARG A 361 19.72 5.01 -15.74
CA ARG A 361 20.04 6.28 -15.10
C ARG A 361 21.52 6.32 -14.71
N SER A 362 22.10 7.52 -14.79
CA SER A 362 23.50 7.74 -14.47
C SER A 362 23.74 7.85 -12.97
N LYS A 363 24.74 7.09 -12.47
CA LYS A 363 25.28 7.22 -11.11
C LYS A 363 25.77 8.63 -10.83
N ALA A 364 26.37 9.30 -11.81
CA ALA A 364 26.85 10.67 -11.68
C ALA A 364 25.69 11.67 -11.47
N VAL A 365 24.57 11.50 -12.19
CA VAL A 365 23.37 12.32 -11.98
C VAL A 365 22.77 12.08 -10.60
N ASN A 366 22.69 10.83 -10.17
CA ASN A 366 22.22 10.46 -8.82
C ASN A 366 23.09 11.12 -7.72
N LEU A 367 24.43 11.09 -7.86
CA LEU A 367 25.35 11.76 -6.94
C LEU A 367 25.18 13.29 -6.94
N ALA A 368 24.97 13.91 -8.11
CA ALA A 368 24.72 15.35 -8.22
C ALA A 368 23.38 15.78 -7.58
N ILE A 369 22.36 14.91 -7.62
CA ILE A 369 21.09 15.10 -6.89
C ILE A 369 21.34 14.99 -5.37
N ALA A 370 22.05 13.97 -4.91
CA ALA A 370 22.38 13.80 -3.49
C ALA A 370 23.20 15.00 -2.94
N ASP A 371 24.16 15.51 -3.71
CA ASP A 371 24.93 16.72 -3.36
C ASP A 371 24.05 17.98 -3.27
N TRP A 372 23.12 18.16 -4.22
CA TRP A 372 22.14 19.25 -4.19
C TRP A 372 21.23 19.16 -2.96
N LEU A 373 20.70 17.97 -2.66
CA LEU A 373 19.82 17.73 -1.52
C LEU A 373 20.54 18.04 -0.19
N ASN A 374 21.80 17.60 -0.04
CA ASN A 374 22.56 17.85 1.17
C ASN A 374 23.03 19.31 1.34
N LYS A 375 23.23 20.05 0.24
CA LYS A 375 23.66 21.45 0.29
C LYS A 375 22.50 22.43 0.27
N LYS A 376 21.67 22.42 -0.77
CA LYS A 376 20.57 23.39 -0.99
C LYS A 376 19.24 22.86 -0.46
N GLY A 377 18.96 21.57 -0.63
CA GLY A 377 17.76 20.92 -0.06
C GLY A 377 17.67 21.10 1.46
N LYS A 378 18.72 20.72 2.20
CA LYS A 378 18.84 20.91 3.66
C LYS A 378 18.98 22.37 4.11
N GLN A 379 19.23 23.33 3.22
CA GLN A 379 19.13 24.77 3.52
C GLN A 379 17.68 25.27 3.47
N ILE A 380 16.87 24.76 2.54
CA ILE A 380 15.44 25.07 2.44
C ILE A 380 14.63 24.30 3.51
N ALA A 381 14.99 23.05 3.74
CA ALA A 381 14.33 22.11 4.64
C ALA A 381 15.33 21.44 5.59
N PRO A 382 15.71 22.07 6.72
CA PRO A 382 16.73 21.54 7.64
C PRO A 382 16.37 20.19 8.30
N HIS A 383 15.11 19.76 8.23
CA HIS A 383 14.64 18.46 8.71
C HIS A 383 14.77 17.32 7.69
N LEU A 384 15.14 17.62 6.44
CA LEU A 384 15.15 16.66 5.34
C LEU A 384 16.11 15.50 5.61
N GLN A 385 15.64 14.27 5.41
CA GLN A 385 16.47 13.08 5.27
C GLN A 385 16.47 12.60 3.81
N THR A 386 17.67 12.36 3.30
CA THR A 386 17.91 11.87 1.93
C THR A 386 17.95 10.36 1.94
N VAL A 387 17.26 9.75 0.98
CA VAL A 387 17.11 8.29 0.88
C VAL A 387 17.82 7.84 -0.39
N ALA A 388 18.62 6.77 -0.29
CA ALA A 388 19.20 6.12 -1.45
C ALA A 388 18.12 5.81 -2.51
N PRO A 389 18.49 5.75 -3.81
CA PRO A 389 17.55 5.39 -4.87
C PRO A 389 16.79 4.10 -4.57
N GLY A 390 15.57 3.98 -5.08
CA GLY A 390 14.76 2.75 -4.99
C GLY A 390 15.48 1.59 -5.67
N TRP A 391 16.31 0.85 -4.94
CA TRP A 391 17.23 -0.10 -5.57
C TRP A 391 16.49 -1.35 -6.08
N ALA A 392 16.56 -1.63 -7.39
CA ALA A 392 16.20 -2.90 -8.02
C ALA A 392 17.43 -3.78 -8.30
N TYR A 393 18.64 -3.25 -8.11
CA TYR A 393 19.94 -3.93 -8.15
C TYR A 393 20.29 -4.64 -9.46
N TRP A 394 19.80 -4.22 -10.63
CA TRP A 394 20.02 -5.00 -11.86
C TRP A 394 21.51 -5.18 -12.21
N PRO A 395 21.92 -6.37 -12.69
CA PRO A 395 23.28 -6.63 -13.17
C PRO A 395 23.51 -5.94 -14.53
N SER A 396 24.71 -6.07 -15.09
CA SER A 396 25.00 -5.68 -16.48
C SER A 396 23.96 -6.22 -17.48
N TYR A 397 23.70 -5.45 -18.53
CA TYR A 397 22.57 -5.64 -19.46
C TYR A 397 22.40 -7.07 -20.01
N SER A 398 21.14 -7.53 -20.05
CA SER A 398 20.74 -8.71 -20.80
C SER A 398 19.30 -8.57 -21.32
N GLU A 399 18.79 -9.48 -22.16
CA GLU A 399 17.38 -9.40 -22.57
C GLU A 399 16.41 -9.63 -21.38
N ASP A 400 16.85 -10.38 -20.37
CA ASP A 400 16.16 -10.60 -19.10
C ASP A 400 16.48 -9.52 -18.03
N SER A 401 17.36 -8.54 -18.33
CA SER A 401 17.83 -7.53 -17.38
C SER A 401 17.89 -6.16 -18.03
N CYS A 402 16.89 -5.32 -17.72
CA CYS A 402 16.69 -4.00 -18.32
C CYS A 402 16.41 -3.98 -19.84
N GLY A 403 16.15 -5.14 -20.47
CA GLY A 403 15.73 -5.25 -21.87
C GLY A 403 14.37 -4.59 -22.21
N ASN A 404 13.66 -4.06 -21.21
CA ASN A 404 12.42 -3.28 -21.35
C ASN A 404 12.66 -1.77 -21.65
N GLN A 405 13.91 -1.32 -21.66
CA GLN A 405 14.28 0.06 -21.97
C GLN A 405 13.86 0.48 -23.39
N ARG A 406 13.57 1.78 -23.57
CA ARG A 406 13.18 2.36 -24.86
C ARG A 406 14.38 2.97 -25.57
N GLY A 407 14.85 2.36 -26.66
CA GLY A 407 15.88 2.95 -27.54
C GLY A 407 16.85 1.91 -28.09
N THR A 408 18.11 2.33 -28.25
CA THR A 408 19.22 1.47 -28.68
C THR A 408 20.30 1.30 -27.60
N GLY A 409 20.07 1.81 -26.38
CA GLY A 409 20.92 1.56 -25.23
C GLY A 409 20.91 0.07 -24.85
N LYS A 410 22.00 -0.41 -24.28
CA LYS A 410 22.19 -1.80 -23.83
C LYS A 410 22.96 -1.82 -22.52
N GLU A 411 22.48 -1.05 -21.55
CA GLU A 411 23.17 -0.74 -20.30
C GLU A 411 22.13 -0.66 -19.16
N CYS A 412 22.34 -1.42 -18.09
CA CYS A 412 21.55 -1.33 -16.86
C CYS A 412 22.10 -0.20 -15.98
N GLY A 413 21.87 1.05 -16.40
CA GLY A 413 22.42 2.25 -15.79
C GLY A 413 23.76 2.68 -16.40
N ASP A 414 24.19 3.88 -16.06
CA ASP A 414 25.51 4.42 -16.45
C ASP A 414 26.41 4.55 -15.20
N PRO A 415 27.49 3.75 -15.07
CA PRO A 415 27.95 2.70 -15.98
C PRO A 415 27.16 1.37 -15.85
N ASP A 416 27.18 0.53 -16.88
CA ASP A 416 26.36 -0.70 -16.98
C ASP A 416 26.47 -1.64 -15.77
N GLY A 417 25.35 -1.84 -15.05
CA GLY A 417 25.26 -2.74 -13.91
C GLY A 417 25.78 -2.16 -12.58
N TRP A 418 26.04 -0.85 -12.50
CA TRP A 418 26.56 -0.19 -11.28
C TRP A 418 25.73 -0.43 -10.02
N GLU A 419 24.45 -0.79 -10.18
CA GLU A 419 23.51 -1.05 -9.08
C GLU A 419 23.69 -2.43 -8.43
N ARG A 420 24.19 -3.43 -9.18
CA ARG A 420 24.58 -4.75 -8.67
C ARG A 420 25.92 -4.71 -7.91
N ASP A 421 26.71 -3.66 -8.14
CA ASP A 421 28.04 -3.45 -7.56
C ASP A 421 27.95 -2.76 -6.19
N PRO A 422 28.36 -3.43 -5.09
CA PRO A 422 28.28 -2.85 -3.76
C PRO A 422 29.26 -1.70 -3.54
N GLU A 423 30.41 -1.65 -4.24
CA GLU A 423 31.38 -0.55 -4.11
C GLU A 423 30.83 0.73 -4.76
N GLN A 424 30.13 0.60 -5.89
CA GLN A 424 29.52 1.73 -6.58
C GLN A 424 28.25 2.23 -5.89
N ARG A 425 27.38 1.34 -5.37
CA ARG A 425 26.28 1.78 -4.48
C ARG A 425 26.81 2.48 -3.23
N MET A 426 27.94 2.02 -2.67
CA MET A 426 28.57 2.64 -1.50
C MET A 426 29.04 4.10 -1.73
N GLU A 427 29.16 4.59 -2.97
CA GLU A 427 29.35 6.02 -3.23
C GLU A 427 28.12 6.85 -2.83
N LEU A 428 26.91 6.36 -3.16
CA LEU A 428 25.64 7.00 -2.82
C LEU A 428 25.22 6.75 -1.37
N GLU A 429 25.50 5.55 -0.84
CA GLU A 429 25.18 5.23 0.56
C GLU A 429 25.97 6.09 1.57
N LYS A 430 27.16 6.59 1.19
CA LYS A 430 27.96 7.54 2.00
C LYS A 430 27.41 8.98 2.02
N VAL A 431 26.57 9.36 1.06
CA VAL A 431 26.04 10.74 0.92
C VAL A 431 24.52 10.81 1.09
N THR A 432 23.88 9.71 1.48
CA THR A 432 22.45 9.65 1.82
C THR A 432 22.26 9.29 3.28
N ASP A 433 21.19 9.77 3.92
CA ASP A 433 20.91 9.53 5.34
C ASP A 433 20.32 8.12 5.58
N LEU A 434 19.48 7.63 4.65
CA LEU A 434 18.88 6.28 4.66
C LEU A 434 19.31 5.44 3.46
N THR A 435 19.36 4.13 3.63
CA THR A 435 19.42 3.15 2.53
C THR A 435 18.00 2.74 2.12
N ASN A 436 17.89 1.97 1.04
CA ASN A 436 16.65 1.58 0.37
C ASN A 436 16.81 0.17 -0.23
N GLY A 437 15.79 -0.32 -0.92
CA GLY A 437 15.79 -1.60 -1.64
C GLY A 437 14.38 -2.06 -1.95
N HIS A 438 14.01 -2.01 -3.23
CA HIS A 438 12.73 -2.50 -3.73
C HIS A 438 12.69 -4.03 -3.67
N SER A 439 11.52 -4.62 -3.40
CA SER A 439 11.39 -6.09 -3.43
C SER A 439 9.99 -6.63 -3.67
N TYR A 440 9.94 -7.79 -4.33
CA TYR A 440 8.72 -8.41 -4.82
C TYR A 440 8.72 -9.91 -4.56
N GLY A 441 7.69 -10.41 -3.89
CA GLY A 441 7.61 -11.81 -3.48
C GLY A 441 8.76 -12.22 -2.56
N ASP A 442 9.56 -13.19 -3.00
CA ASP A 442 10.77 -13.64 -2.31
C ASP A 442 12.05 -12.92 -2.77
N SER A 443 11.96 -11.88 -3.63
CA SER A 443 13.17 -11.26 -4.20
C SER A 443 14.14 -10.74 -3.15
N TYR A 444 13.66 -10.23 -2.01
CA TYR A 444 14.47 -9.68 -0.92
C TYR A 444 15.60 -10.60 -0.42
N ILE A 445 15.45 -11.93 -0.55
CA ILE A 445 16.42 -12.98 -0.14
C ILE A 445 17.18 -13.63 -1.31
N PHE A 446 17.07 -13.11 -2.54
CA PHE A 446 17.88 -13.62 -3.67
C PHE A 446 19.36 -13.35 -3.40
N SER A 447 20.21 -14.38 -3.55
CA SER A 447 21.66 -14.29 -3.29
C SER A 447 22.35 -13.19 -4.11
N ASN A 448 21.86 -12.99 -5.34
CA ASN A 448 22.13 -11.83 -6.16
C ASN A 448 20.77 -11.26 -6.58
N GLY A 449 20.45 -10.03 -6.14
CA GLY A 449 19.18 -9.37 -6.47
C GLY A 449 18.36 -8.89 -5.27
N GLY A 450 18.59 -9.45 -4.08
CA GLY A 450 17.70 -9.20 -2.94
C GLY A 450 18.01 -7.93 -2.15
N SER A 451 16.98 -7.14 -1.87
CA SER A 451 17.10 -5.91 -1.07
C SER A 451 17.69 -6.10 0.32
N PHE A 452 17.53 -7.28 0.92
CA PHE A 452 18.13 -7.59 2.22
C PHE A 452 19.59 -8.07 2.06
N THR A 453 19.83 -9.03 1.16
CA THR A 453 21.14 -9.63 0.90
C THR A 453 22.14 -8.66 0.26
N GLU A 454 21.71 -7.83 -0.70
CA GLU A 454 22.54 -6.81 -1.35
C GLU A 454 22.88 -5.64 -0.43
N ASN A 455 22.05 -5.36 0.59
CA ASN A 455 22.38 -4.39 1.64
C ASN A 455 23.37 -4.98 2.65
N LEU A 456 23.20 -6.23 3.09
CA LEU A 456 24.20 -6.92 3.91
C LEU A 456 25.56 -6.97 3.20
N LYS A 457 25.58 -7.26 1.90
CA LYS A 457 26.78 -7.24 1.05
C LYS A 457 27.44 -5.85 0.98
N THR A 458 26.66 -4.78 0.90
CA THR A 458 27.19 -3.39 0.88
C THR A 458 27.70 -2.91 2.23
N PHE A 459 27.02 -3.26 3.33
CA PHE A 459 27.43 -2.87 4.69
C PHE A 459 28.33 -3.93 5.38
N THR A 460 28.74 -4.97 4.65
CA THR A 460 29.60 -6.08 5.10
C THR A 460 29.05 -6.90 6.28
N GLY A 461 27.72 -7.02 6.37
CA GLY A 461 26.99 -7.72 7.42
C GLY A 461 26.15 -6.80 8.30
N ALA A 462 25.74 -7.34 9.44
CA ALA A 462 24.92 -6.66 10.45
C ALA A 462 25.13 -7.32 11.82
N ASP A 463 25.76 -6.59 12.76
CA ASP A 463 26.01 -7.07 14.13
C ASP A 463 24.81 -6.82 15.07
N ASN A 464 23.99 -5.81 14.76
CA ASN A 464 22.72 -5.55 15.45
C ASN A 464 21.78 -4.73 14.55
N GLY A 465 21.12 -5.40 13.61
CA GLY A 465 20.37 -4.75 12.53
C GLY A 465 21.29 -4.15 11.45
N LEU A 466 20.69 -3.61 10.40
CA LEU A 466 21.44 -2.99 9.29
C LEU A 466 22.23 -1.78 9.79
N GLY A 467 23.47 -1.62 9.32
CA GLY A 467 24.38 -0.54 9.74
C GLY A 467 23.93 0.89 9.37
N LYS A 468 22.81 1.03 8.66
CA LYS A 468 22.17 2.28 8.23
C LYS A 468 20.66 2.06 8.17
N LYS A 469 19.86 3.06 8.59
CA LYS A 469 18.38 2.97 8.57
C LYS A 469 17.88 2.73 7.14
N MET A 470 16.90 1.83 6.99
CA MET A 470 16.35 1.42 5.69
C MET A 470 14.90 1.87 5.52
N LEU A 471 14.65 2.67 4.48
CA LEU A 471 13.31 2.95 3.94
C LEU A 471 13.18 2.21 2.62
N THR A 472 12.49 1.07 2.60
CA THR A 472 12.06 0.44 1.35
C THR A 472 10.93 1.26 0.73
N THR A 473 11.20 1.93 -0.38
CA THR A 473 10.22 2.80 -1.06
C THR A 473 9.17 2.02 -1.85
N GLU A 474 9.42 0.76 -2.21
CA GLU A 474 8.43 -0.16 -2.78
C GLU A 474 8.64 -1.61 -2.31
N PHE A 475 7.61 -2.21 -1.71
CA PHE A 475 7.51 -3.67 -1.57
C PHE A 475 6.16 -4.19 -2.10
N GLY A 476 6.07 -5.49 -2.39
CA GLY A 476 4.77 -6.14 -2.55
C GLY A 476 4.81 -7.52 -3.20
N THR A 477 3.71 -7.90 -3.82
CA THR A 477 3.61 -9.12 -4.64
C THR A 477 2.77 -8.82 -5.87
N SER A 478 3.19 -9.27 -7.05
CA SER A 478 2.27 -9.40 -8.18
C SER A 478 1.35 -10.61 -7.98
N ASP A 479 0.24 -10.67 -8.70
CA ASP A 479 -0.72 -11.79 -8.69
C ASP A 479 -0.14 -13.14 -9.18
N SER A 480 1.07 -13.15 -9.75
CA SER A 480 1.78 -14.38 -10.13
C SER A 480 2.75 -14.91 -9.08
N HIS A 481 3.06 -14.15 -8.01
CA HIS A 481 3.95 -14.60 -6.94
C HIS A 481 3.25 -15.61 -6.03
N VAL A 482 3.96 -16.64 -5.58
CA VAL A 482 3.42 -17.70 -4.72
C VAL A 482 4.46 -18.21 -3.73
N ASP A 483 4.06 -18.37 -2.46
CA ASP A 483 4.94 -18.76 -1.36
C ASP A 483 5.61 -20.13 -1.58
N ALA A 484 6.84 -20.34 -1.08
CA ALA A 484 7.62 -21.52 -1.43
C ALA A 484 6.89 -22.82 -1.02
N TYR A 485 6.76 -23.77 -1.95
CA TYR A 485 6.00 -25.02 -1.77
C TYR A 485 6.38 -25.82 -0.50
N GLN A 486 7.63 -25.68 -0.05
CA GLN A 486 8.16 -26.37 1.13
C GLN A 486 7.48 -25.95 2.45
N TYR A 487 6.98 -24.73 2.57
CA TYR A 487 6.24 -24.27 3.76
C TYR A 487 4.80 -24.83 3.80
N GLY A 488 4.31 -25.37 2.67
CA GLY A 488 3.03 -26.05 2.57
C GLY A 488 1.81 -25.15 2.79
N ALA A 489 1.95 -23.85 2.53
CA ALA A 489 0.83 -22.91 2.62
C ALA A 489 -0.36 -23.30 1.72
N THR A 490 -1.58 -23.20 2.25
CA THR A 490 -2.83 -23.43 1.51
C THR A 490 -3.12 -22.29 0.54
N GLU A 491 -3.01 -21.06 1.02
CA GLU A 491 -3.32 -19.82 0.31
C GLU A 491 -2.03 -19.16 -0.18
N ARG A 492 -1.40 -19.74 -1.21
CA ARG A 492 -0.01 -19.40 -1.55
C ARG A 492 0.20 -17.98 -2.07
N THR A 493 -0.83 -17.28 -2.55
CA THR A 493 -0.71 -15.85 -2.94
C THR A 493 -0.85 -14.92 -1.74
N ALA A 494 -1.76 -15.24 -0.80
CA ALA A 494 -1.82 -14.58 0.50
C ALA A 494 -0.52 -14.76 1.31
N ALA A 495 -0.03 -16.00 1.41
CA ALA A 495 1.14 -16.37 2.22
C ALA A 495 2.45 -15.67 1.81
N VAL A 496 2.66 -15.38 0.52
CA VAL A 496 3.87 -14.66 0.07
C VAL A 496 3.79 -13.17 0.38
N PHE A 497 2.61 -12.56 0.35
CA PHE A 497 2.43 -11.16 0.74
C PHE A 497 2.57 -10.98 2.27
N ASP A 498 2.06 -11.93 3.05
CA ASP A 498 2.34 -12.07 4.48
C ASP A 498 3.85 -12.19 4.76
N ARG A 499 4.55 -13.11 4.08
CA ARG A 499 5.97 -13.37 4.33
C ARG A 499 6.87 -12.18 3.98
N ILE A 500 6.65 -11.50 2.84
CA ILE A 500 7.46 -10.30 2.49
C ILE A 500 7.21 -9.14 3.46
N MET A 501 5.97 -8.90 3.90
CA MET A 501 5.71 -7.83 4.87
C MET A 501 6.32 -8.14 6.24
N ARG A 502 6.21 -9.39 6.69
CA ARG A 502 6.89 -9.86 7.92
C ARG A 502 8.41 -9.80 7.81
N ALA A 503 9.00 -10.02 6.63
CA ALA A 503 10.43 -9.85 6.40
C ALA A 503 10.88 -8.41 6.68
N HIS A 504 10.19 -7.42 6.10
CA HIS A 504 10.50 -6.00 6.31
C HIS A 504 10.30 -5.57 7.76
N ILE A 505 9.27 -6.08 8.45
CA ILE A 505 9.09 -5.88 9.90
C ILE A 505 10.30 -6.43 10.70
N GLY A 506 10.94 -7.49 10.21
CA GLY A 506 12.13 -8.07 10.81
C GLY A 506 13.41 -7.25 10.61
N TYR A 507 13.69 -6.72 9.41
CA TYR A 507 14.98 -6.08 9.10
C TYR A 507 14.97 -4.56 8.81
N ALA A 508 13.86 -3.97 8.38
CA ALA A 508 13.80 -2.56 7.94
C ALA A 508 13.13 -1.66 8.99
N ASP A 509 13.52 -0.38 9.03
CA ASP A 509 12.87 0.64 9.85
C ASP A 509 11.54 1.09 9.24
N MET A 510 11.48 1.19 7.91
CA MET A 510 10.36 1.79 7.19
C MET A 510 10.15 1.08 5.84
N PHE A 511 8.89 0.80 5.46
CA PHE A 511 8.61 0.09 4.21
C PHE A 511 7.23 0.42 3.61
N VAL A 512 7.18 0.80 2.33
CA VAL A 512 5.97 1.29 1.64
C VAL A 512 5.53 0.29 0.55
N GLN A 513 4.26 -0.12 0.57
CA GLN A 513 3.72 -1.01 -0.45
C GLN A 513 3.58 -0.26 -1.78
N HIS A 514 4.00 -0.91 -2.88
CA HIS A 514 4.14 -0.32 -4.22
C HIS A 514 3.03 0.68 -4.60
N ALA A 515 1.76 0.25 -4.60
CA ALA A 515 0.61 1.13 -4.79
C ALA A 515 -0.74 0.45 -4.44
N ALA A 516 -1.68 1.25 -3.95
CA ALA A 516 -3.00 0.82 -3.54
C ALA A 516 -3.94 0.46 -4.72
N PHE A 517 -3.73 1.13 -5.87
CA PHE A 517 -4.58 1.08 -7.07
C PHE A 517 -3.75 0.78 -8.34
N PHE A 518 -3.08 -0.37 -8.38
CA PHE A 518 -2.11 -0.69 -9.45
C PHE A 518 -2.29 -2.12 -9.98
N LYS A 519 -2.40 -2.26 -11.31
CA LYS A 519 -2.66 -3.55 -11.97
C LYS A 519 -1.65 -4.62 -11.55
N ASP A 520 -2.13 -5.83 -11.32
CA ASP A 520 -1.39 -7.02 -10.87
C ASP A 520 -0.77 -6.94 -9.45
N PHE A 521 -0.56 -5.76 -8.85
CA PHE A 521 0.04 -5.56 -7.51
C PHE A 521 -0.95 -4.99 -6.46
N SER A 522 -2.19 -4.75 -6.85
CA SER A 522 -3.14 -3.88 -6.14
C SER A 522 -3.58 -4.36 -4.75
N LEU A 523 -3.95 -3.40 -3.90
CA LEU A 523 -4.71 -3.61 -2.66
C LEU A 523 -6.22 -3.55 -2.91
N PHE A 524 -6.66 -2.56 -3.68
CA PHE A 524 -8.08 -2.33 -4.03
C PHE A 524 -8.32 -2.55 -5.52
N LYS A 525 -9.58 -2.71 -5.94
CA LYS A 525 -9.91 -2.81 -7.37
C LYS A 525 -9.45 -1.56 -8.11
N TYR A 526 -9.08 -1.73 -9.38
CA TYR A 526 -8.45 -0.71 -10.22
C TYR A 526 -9.09 -0.68 -11.61
N GLY A 527 -8.69 0.30 -12.43
CA GLY A 527 -9.13 0.45 -13.83
C GLY A 527 -10.15 1.57 -14.09
N PHE A 528 -10.73 2.15 -13.03
CA PHE A 528 -11.57 3.34 -13.09
C PHE A 528 -10.76 4.65 -13.03
N ASN A 529 -11.42 5.80 -13.00
CA ASN A 529 -10.83 7.10 -12.67
C ASN A 529 -11.20 7.44 -11.22
N LEU A 530 -10.22 7.81 -10.38
CA LEU A 530 -10.48 8.18 -8.98
C LEU A 530 -11.27 9.50 -8.84
N GLU A 531 -11.27 10.39 -9.84
CA GLU A 531 -12.08 11.63 -9.83
C GLU A 531 -13.60 11.32 -9.91
N GLU A 532 -13.95 10.22 -10.58
CA GLU A 532 -15.32 9.80 -10.89
C GLU A 532 -15.85 8.71 -9.93
N HIS A 533 -14.94 7.94 -9.33
CA HIS A 533 -15.26 6.89 -8.36
C HIS A 533 -15.61 7.47 -6.97
N ASP A 534 -16.42 6.76 -6.19
CA ASP A 534 -16.76 7.13 -4.82
C ASP A 534 -15.85 6.40 -3.82
N PRO A 535 -15.04 7.11 -3.00
CA PRO A 535 -14.15 6.48 -2.03
C PRO A 535 -14.85 5.50 -1.07
N ALA A 536 -16.13 5.72 -0.72
CA ALA A 536 -16.90 4.83 0.15
C ALA A 536 -17.25 3.49 -0.50
N THR A 537 -17.36 3.45 -1.84
CA THR A 537 -17.61 2.21 -2.60
C THR A 537 -16.34 1.46 -2.98
N THR A 538 -15.15 1.92 -2.55
CA THR A 538 -13.87 1.25 -2.84
C THR A 538 -13.91 -0.21 -2.39
N GLU A 539 -13.68 -1.13 -3.33
CA GLU A 539 -13.67 -2.57 -3.10
C GLU A 539 -12.24 -3.12 -2.93
N ILE A 540 -12.07 -4.10 -2.03
CA ILE A 540 -10.84 -4.90 -1.92
C ILE A 540 -10.58 -5.66 -3.23
N TYR A 541 -9.31 -5.78 -3.60
CA TYR A 541 -8.87 -6.68 -4.66
C TYR A 541 -8.39 -8.02 -4.08
N TYR A 542 -8.93 -9.11 -4.61
CA TYR A 542 -8.59 -10.48 -4.25
C TYR A 542 -7.86 -11.15 -5.41
N THR A 543 -6.61 -11.57 -5.20
CA THR A 543 -5.83 -12.30 -6.20
C THR A 543 -6.44 -13.67 -6.55
N LYS A 544 -7.15 -14.30 -5.60
CA LYS A 544 -8.01 -15.48 -5.84
C LYS A 544 -9.28 -15.41 -4.99
N GLU A 545 -10.32 -16.08 -5.46
CA GLU A 545 -11.55 -16.29 -4.70
C GLU A 545 -11.29 -17.14 -3.45
N ASN A 546 -11.77 -16.70 -2.29
CA ASN A 546 -11.63 -17.37 -0.99
C ASN A 546 -10.18 -17.51 -0.45
N GLU A 547 -9.20 -16.74 -0.96
CA GLU A 547 -7.94 -16.46 -0.24
C GLU A 547 -8.05 -15.14 0.53
N ASP A 548 -7.26 -14.97 1.60
CA ASP A 548 -7.15 -13.71 2.31
C ASP A 548 -6.52 -12.60 1.45
N SER A 549 -6.95 -11.35 1.68
CA SER A 549 -6.59 -10.22 0.82
C SER A 549 -5.31 -9.52 1.27
N ARG A 550 -4.61 -8.86 0.32
CA ARG A 550 -3.48 -7.98 0.65
C ARG A 550 -3.89 -6.89 1.65
N VAL A 551 -5.12 -6.37 1.57
CA VAL A 551 -5.69 -5.39 2.52
C VAL A 551 -5.81 -5.97 3.93
N SER A 552 -6.35 -7.19 4.05
CA SER A 552 -6.50 -7.89 5.34
C SER A 552 -5.15 -8.14 6.02
N ILE A 553 -4.18 -8.65 5.24
CA ILE A 553 -2.83 -8.97 5.71
C ILE A 553 -2.11 -7.69 6.13
N MET A 554 -2.13 -6.66 5.28
CA MET A 554 -1.51 -5.38 5.57
C MET A 554 -2.12 -4.76 6.81
N ARG A 555 -3.45 -4.75 6.94
CA ARG A 555 -4.15 -4.28 8.14
C ARG A 555 -3.79 -5.08 9.39
N ARG A 556 -3.75 -6.42 9.33
CA ARG A 556 -3.33 -7.30 10.44
C ARG A 556 -1.95 -6.93 10.98
N LEU A 557 -1.00 -6.69 10.07
CA LEU A 557 0.37 -6.40 10.43
C LEU A 557 0.57 -4.91 10.81
N SER A 558 -0.05 -3.95 10.11
CA SER A 558 -0.01 -2.53 10.49
C SER A 558 -0.65 -2.25 11.85
N LEU A 559 -1.76 -2.91 12.19
CA LEU A 559 -2.39 -2.80 13.52
C LEU A 559 -1.59 -3.46 14.64
N ALA A 560 -0.73 -4.43 14.32
CA ALA A 560 0.17 -5.02 15.30
C ALA A 560 1.44 -4.16 15.46
N TYR A 561 2.20 -3.95 14.39
CA TYR A 561 3.57 -3.44 14.44
C TYR A 561 3.67 -1.91 14.24
N ALA A 562 2.78 -1.29 13.46
CA ALA A 562 2.92 0.10 12.98
C ALA A 562 1.89 1.08 13.58
N THR A 563 1.44 0.84 14.82
CA THR A 563 0.48 1.71 15.54
C THR A 563 1.16 2.37 16.74
N HIS A 564 1.71 3.56 16.53
CA HIS A 564 2.56 4.32 17.46
C HIS A 564 1.75 5.25 18.39
N GLY A 565 2.32 5.59 19.55
CA GLY A 565 1.71 6.36 20.64
C GLY A 565 1.92 5.70 22.01
N ALA A 566 1.73 6.43 23.11
CA ALA A 566 1.97 5.91 24.46
C ALA A 566 1.05 4.72 24.80
N PRO A 567 1.55 3.59 25.31
CA PRO A 567 0.71 2.45 25.69
C PRO A 567 -0.31 2.81 26.78
N LEU A 568 -1.55 2.35 26.61
CA LEU A 568 -2.61 2.49 27.60
C LEU A 568 -2.74 1.23 28.46
N THR A 569 -2.84 1.39 29.79
CA THR A 569 -3.20 0.32 30.72
C THR A 569 -4.53 -0.30 30.32
N TYR A 570 -4.54 -1.63 30.12
CA TYR A 570 -5.73 -2.40 29.80
C TYR A 570 -5.79 -3.71 30.59
N GLN A 571 -6.99 -4.27 30.75
CA GLN A 571 -7.22 -5.58 31.36
C GLN A 571 -8.10 -6.44 30.46
N ILE A 572 -7.61 -7.62 30.07
CA ILE A 572 -8.42 -8.63 29.37
C ILE A 572 -9.42 -9.25 30.36
N ALA A 573 -10.70 -8.99 30.13
CA ALA A 573 -11.79 -9.40 31.02
C ALA A 573 -12.11 -10.90 30.90
N ASN A 574 -11.93 -11.49 29.71
CA ASN A 574 -12.13 -12.92 29.45
C ASN A 574 -10.82 -13.71 29.34
N LYS A 575 -9.79 -13.31 30.12
CA LYS A 575 -8.42 -13.85 30.04
C LYS A 575 -8.31 -15.38 29.96
N ASP A 576 -9.17 -16.11 30.67
CA ASP A 576 -9.11 -17.58 30.75
C ASP A 576 -9.64 -18.26 29.47
N VAL A 577 -10.35 -17.53 28.60
CA VAL A 577 -10.76 -17.97 27.25
C VAL A 577 -9.65 -17.71 26.21
N LEU A 578 -8.82 -16.68 26.45
CA LEU A 578 -7.69 -16.28 25.60
C LEU A 578 -6.33 -16.81 26.09
N ALA A 579 -6.34 -17.69 27.08
CA ALA A 579 -5.13 -18.34 27.58
C ALA A 579 -4.45 -19.13 26.45
N ASP A 580 -3.17 -18.83 26.23
CA ASP A 580 -2.32 -19.40 25.18
C ASP A 580 -2.86 -19.21 23.74
N LYS A 581 -3.70 -18.19 23.52
CA LYS A 581 -4.19 -17.79 22.19
C LYS A 581 -3.37 -16.69 21.54
N LEU A 582 -3.19 -16.80 20.23
CA LEU A 582 -2.48 -15.80 19.41
C LEU A 582 -3.37 -14.58 19.10
N VAL A 583 -3.91 -13.95 20.16
CA VAL A 583 -4.75 -12.76 20.10
C VAL A 583 -4.04 -11.59 20.76
N TYR A 584 -3.82 -10.52 19.99
CA TYR A 584 -3.11 -9.35 20.44
C TYR A 584 -4.05 -8.15 20.64
N VAL A 585 -3.79 -7.36 21.68
CA VAL A 585 -4.49 -6.09 21.96
C VAL A 585 -3.44 -4.99 22.12
N ARG A 586 -3.55 -3.96 21.27
CA ARG A 586 -2.65 -2.80 21.26
C ARG A 586 -3.48 -1.53 21.40
N ALA A 587 -3.43 -0.91 22.58
CA ALA A 587 -4.13 0.32 22.90
C ALA A 587 -3.11 1.45 23.13
N VAL A 588 -3.22 2.56 22.41
CA VAL A 588 -2.29 3.69 22.50
C VAL A 588 -3.01 5.05 22.50
N ASP A 589 -2.40 6.03 23.18
CA ASP A 589 -2.71 7.45 23.05
C ASP A 589 -1.68 8.11 22.12
N THR A 590 -2.15 8.67 21.01
CA THR A 590 -1.29 9.31 20.01
C THR A 590 -0.97 10.77 20.35
N SER A 591 -1.60 11.35 21.39
CA SER A 591 -1.35 12.74 21.82
C SER A 591 0.02 12.97 22.46
N THR A 592 0.75 11.90 22.76
CA THR A 592 2.15 11.96 23.24
C THR A 592 3.18 11.89 22.10
N LEU A 593 2.75 11.68 20.85
CA LEU A 593 3.67 11.66 19.71
C LEU A 593 4.29 13.06 19.50
N LYS A 594 5.59 13.08 19.19
CA LYS A 594 6.29 14.31 18.82
C LYS A 594 5.69 14.86 17.52
N PRO A 595 5.53 16.18 17.36
CA PRO A 595 5.09 16.77 16.09
C PRO A 595 6.02 16.34 14.95
N LEU A 596 5.46 15.91 13.81
CA LEU A 596 6.26 15.45 12.67
C LEU A 596 7.14 16.58 12.14
N ALA A 597 8.39 16.25 11.78
CA ALA A 597 9.37 17.24 11.35
C ALA A 597 8.95 17.91 10.02
N GLY A 598 9.25 19.20 9.87
CA GLY A 598 8.71 20.05 8.80
C GLY A 598 7.24 20.40 9.00
N SER A 599 6.36 19.41 8.98
CA SER A 599 4.90 19.62 8.86
C SER A 599 4.23 20.04 10.15
N GLY A 600 4.85 19.79 11.30
CA GLY A 600 4.26 20.03 12.62
C GLY A 600 2.98 19.22 12.87
N ALA A 601 2.72 18.18 12.06
CA ALA A 601 1.54 17.35 12.19
C ALA A 601 1.51 16.69 13.57
N THR A 602 0.32 16.68 14.19
CA THR A 602 0.08 16.14 15.53
C THR A 602 -1.23 15.36 15.55
N SER A 603 -1.36 14.48 16.54
CA SER A 603 -2.49 13.57 16.69
C SER A 603 -3.11 13.72 18.09
N ASN A 604 -4.37 13.32 18.26
CA ASN A 604 -5.07 13.34 19.56
C ASN A 604 -6.02 12.14 19.73
N LYS A 605 -5.70 11.03 19.05
CA LYS A 605 -6.54 9.84 18.98
C LYS A 605 -6.14 8.83 20.05
N VAL A 606 -7.13 8.08 20.52
CA VAL A 606 -6.91 6.81 21.17
C VAL A 606 -7.17 5.73 20.14
N LEU A 607 -6.14 4.96 19.80
CA LEU A 607 -6.23 3.83 18.89
C LEU A 607 -6.33 2.55 19.72
N VAL A 608 -7.38 1.76 19.53
CA VAL A 608 -7.56 0.46 20.22
C VAL A 608 -7.68 -0.64 19.16
N ASN A 609 -6.61 -1.42 19.02
CA ASN A 609 -6.48 -2.47 18.03
C ASN A 609 -6.68 -3.85 18.67
N PHE A 610 -7.32 -4.74 17.91
CA PHE A 610 -7.55 -6.14 18.21
C PHE A 610 -7.09 -6.96 17.00
N VAL A 611 -6.17 -7.90 17.17
CA VAL A 611 -5.61 -8.69 16.07
C VAL A 611 -5.69 -10.17 16.41
N ASN A 612 -6.34 -10.95 15.55
CA ASN A 612 -6.37 -12.41 15.64
C ASN A 612 -5.34 -13.01 14.68
N PHE A 613 -4.35 -13.73 15.20
CA PHE A 613 -3.40 -14.51 14.40
C PHE A 613 -3.74 -16.01 14.37
N GLU A 614 -4.85 -16.43 14.99
CA GLU A 614 -5.36 -17.80 14.92
C GLU A 614 -6.09 -18.07 13.59
N SER A 615 -6.03 -19.32 13.13
CA SER A 615 -6.87 -19.85 12.05
C SER A 615 -8.31 -20.16 12.48
N THR A 616 -8.72 -19.73 13.68
CA THR A 616 -10.05 -19.94 14.26
C THR A 616 -10.61 -18.65 14.87
N PRO A 617 -11.94 -18.43 14.87
CA PRO A 617 -12.53 -17.21 15.44
C PRO A 617 -12.26 -17.08 16.94
N GLN A 618 -11.99 -15.86 17.41
CA GLN A 618 -11.68 -15.58 18.82
C GLN A 618 -12.59 -14.47 19.38
N ALA A 619 -13.15 -14.72 20.57
CA ALA A 619 -13.93 -13.72 21.30
C ALA A 619 -13.02 -12.96 22.27
N VAL A 620 -13.02 -11.63 22.18
CA VAL A 620 -12.16 -10.75 22.98
C VAL A 620 -13.02 -9.79 23.79
N SER A 621 -12.68 -9.60 25.05
CA SER A 621 -13.26 -8.54 25.88
C SER A 621 -12.18 -7.88 26.72
N VAL A 622 -12.04 -6.56 26.57
CA VAL A 622 -10.99 -5.78 27.23
C VAL A 622 -11.55 -4.50 27.85
N ASN A 623 -10.99 -4.13 28.98
CA ASN A 623 -11.22 -2.89 29.69
C ASN A 623 -9.98 -1.99 29.51
N VAL A 624 -10.06 -0.95 28.69
CA VAL A 624 -8.96 0.00 28.45
C VAL A 624 -9.15 1.25 29.31
N THR A 625 -8.12 1.70 30.00
CA THR A 625 -8.13 2.97 30.75
C THR A 625 -7.90 4.13 29.80
N MET A 626 -8.86 5.05 29.71
CA MET A 626 -8.78 6.18 28.78
C MET A 626 -7.97 7.34 29.37
N PRO A 627 -7.28 8.16 28.55
CA PRO A 627 -6.51 9.32 29.01
C PRO A 627 -7.30 10.37 29.79
N LYS A 628 -8.63 10.46 29.55
CA LYS A 628 -9.53 11.44 30.18
C LYS A 628 -10.84 10.74 30.57
N ASN A 629 -11.45 11.17 31.67
CA ASN A 629 -12.87 10.88 31.93
C ASN A 629 -13.72 11.68 30.93
N GLY A 630 -14.78 11.09 30.36
CA GLY A 630 -15.63 11.81 29.41
C GLY A 630 -16.55 10.93 28.57
N VAL A 631 -17.00 11.47 27.44
CA VAL A 631 -17.64 10.71 26.36
C VAL A 631 -16.69 10.69 25.18
N TYR A 632 -16.48 9.51 24.61
CA TYR A 632 -15.66 9.28 23.43
C TYR A 632 -16.54 8.89 22.24
N GLU A 633 -16.07 9.26 21.05
CA GLU A 633 -16.63 8.81 19.77
C GLU A 633 -15.56 8.78 18.67
N GLY A 634 -15.93 8.24 17.52
CA GLY A 634 -15.05 8.03 16.38
C GLY A 634 -15.44 6.80 15.58
N GLU A 635 -14.47 6.12 14.98
CA GLU A 635 -14.70 5.06 14.00
C GLU A 635 -14.29 3.69 14.52
N ARG A 636 -14.97 2.63 14.06
CA ARG A 636 -14.61 1.22 14.25
C ARG A 636 -14.50 0.55 12.88
N PHE A 637 -13.29 0.11 12.55
CA PHE A 637 -12.94 -0.61 11.32
C PHE A 637 -12.70 -2.09 11.61
N GLY A 638 -13.20 -2.99 10.76
CA GLY A 638 -12.94 -4.44 10.80
C GLY A 638 -13.10 -5.06 9.41
N ASN A 639 -13.51 -6.33 9.33
CA ASN A 639 -13.74 -7.01 8.06
C ASN A 639 -14.88 -6.38 7.22
N GLY A 640 -14.69 -6.36 5.89
CA GLY A 640 -15.71 -6.00 4.90
C GLY A 640 -15.08 -5.72 3.54
N ASP A 641 -15.70 -6.22 2.46
CA ASP A 641 -15.15 -6.16 1.08
C ASP A 641 -15.19 -4.76 0.44
N THR A 642 -15.95 -3.83 1.00
CA THR A 642 -15.97 -2.40 0.66
C THR A 642 -15.65 -1.56 1.88
N TYR A 643 -15.11 -0.35 1.67
CA TYR A 643 -14.85 0.61 2.75
C TYR A 643 -16.06 0.80 3.68
N GLU A 644 -17.24 1.06 3.12
CA GLU A 644 -18.47 1.29 3.87
C GLU A 644 -19.01 0.03 4.61
N LYS A 645 -18.60 -1.18 4.22
CA LYS A 645 -18.88 -2.42 4.98
C LYS A 645 -17.90 -2.59 6.14
N ALA A 646 -16.63 -2.28 5.91
CA ALA A 646 -15.55 -2.42 6.88
C ALA A 646 -15.64 -1.38 8.02
N ARG A 647 -16.24 -0.21 7.75
CA ARG A 647 -16.25 0.97 8.63
C ARG A 647 -17.62 1.19 9.28
N SER A 648 -17.60 1.55 10.57
CA SER A 648 -18.78 2.00 11.33
C SER A 648 -18.42 3.18 12.23
N TYR A 649 -19.40 4.01 12.63
CA TYR A 649 -19.19 5.08 13.61
C TYR A 649 -19.72 4.67 14.98
N VAL A 650 -18.97 4.98 16.04
CA VAL A 650 -19.33 4.70 17.42
C VAL A 650 -19.35 6.02 18.21
N THR A 651 -20.41 6.25 18.98
CA THR A 651 -20.59 7.46 19.80
C THR A 651 -21.20 7.12 21.15
N GLY A 652 -21.22 8.09 22.08
CA GLY A 652 -21.78 7.91 23.43
C GLY A 652 -20.95 7.00 24.34
N LYS A 653 -19.70 6.66 24.00
CA LYS A 653 -18.85 5.76 24.80
C LYS A 653 -18.35 6.49 26.05
N LYS A 654 -19.07 6.37 27.15
CA LYS A 654 -18.76 7.06 28.42
C LYS A 654 -17.63 6.34 29.20
N ALA A 655 -16.50 7.02 29.36
CA ALA A 655 -15.31 6.54 30.05
C ALA A 655 -15.22 7.10 31.48
N THR A 656 -15.12 6.24 32.50
CA THR A 656 -14.97 6.66 33.91
C THR A 656 -14.08 5.72 34.76
N PRO A 657 -12.74 5.69 34.58
CA PRO A 657 -11.97 6.18 33.43
C PRO A 657 -11.91 5.16 32.28
N THR A 658 -12.44 3.97 32.51
CA THR A 658 -12.32 2.82 31.62
C THR A 658 -13.40 2.80 30.54
N LEU A 659 -13.07 2.30 29.34
CA LEU A 659 -14.03 1.81 28.35
C LEU A 659 -13.90 0.30 28.19
N SER A 660 -15.05 -0.38 28.14
CA SER A 660 -15.14 -1.80 27.80
C SER A 660 -15.39 -1.97 26.30
N PHE A 661 -14.64 -2.89 25.70
CA PHE A 661 -14.75 -3.31 24.31
C PHE A 661 -14.96 -4.82 24.27
N THR A 662 -15.84 -5.28 23.40
CA THR A 662 -16.07 -6.71 23.12
C THR A 662 -16.14 -6.88 21.61
N GLU A 663 -15.35 -7.81 21.09
CA GLU A 663 -15.27 -8.13 19.66
C GLU A 663 -15.27 -9.65 19.47
N THR A 664 -15.76 -10.12 18.33
CA THR A 664 -15.57 -11.51 17.88
C THR A 664 -14.85 -11.44 16.55
N LEU A 665 -13.57 -11.80 16.56
CA LEU A 665 -12.67 -11.70 15.42
C LEU A 665 -12.77 -12.99 14.61
N ALA A 666 -12.96 -12.89 13.30
CA ALA A 666 -12.79 -14.02 12.38
C ALA A 666 -11.30 -14.49 12.35
N PRO A 667 -10.99 -15.66 11.75
CA PRO A 667 -9.60 -16.07 11.51
C PRO A 667 -8.82 -14.96 10.81
N GLY A 668 -7.66 -14.59 11.33
CA GLY A 668 -6.86 -13.50 10.75
C GLY A 668 -7.44 -12.08 10.85
N GLU A 669 -8.62 -11.85 11.45
CA GLU A 669 -9.25 -10.51 11.46
C GLU A 669 -8.50 -9.51 12.35
N ALA A 670 -8.50 -8.24 11.92
CA ALA A 670 -7.91 -7.13 12.64
C ALA A 670 -8.88 -5.94 12.74
N VAL A 671 -9.34 -5.64 13.96
CA VAL A 671 -10.29 -4.55 14.27
C VAL A 671 -9.53 -3.38 14.90
N GLN A 672 -9.91 -2.15 14.55
CA GLN A 672 -9.39 -0.92 15.15
C GLN A 672 -10.54 0.02 15.49
N TYR A 673 -10.48 0.58 16.70
CA TYR A 673 -11.23 1.78 17.07
C TYR A 673 -10.31 2.99 16.97
N ILE A 674 -10.74 4.03 16.25
CA ILE A 674 -10.09 5.34 16.17
C ILE A 674 -10.97 6.32 16.95
N LEU A 675 -10.63 6.59 18.20
CA LEU A 675 -11.47 7.36 19.12
C LEU A 675 -10.84 8.70 19.51
N GLN A 676 -11.68 9.65 19.92
CA GLN A 676 -11.28 10.85 20.65
C GLN A 676 -12.42 11.33 21.55
N PRO A 677 -12.19 12.23 22.51
CA PRO A 677 -13.27 12.83 23.28
C PRO A 677 -14.25 13.57 22.37
N SER A 678 -15.56 13.38 22.58
CA SER A 678 -16.64 14.04 21.81
C SER A 678 -16.52 15.56 21.82
N SER A 679 -16.09 16.14 22.95
CA SER A 679 -15.83 17.58 23.08
C SER A 679 -14.66 18.11 22.24
N GLU A 680 -13.82 17.23 21.69
CA GLU A 680 -12.70 17.56 20.81
C GLU A 680 -13.01 17.25 19.33
N VAL A 681 -14.19 16.67 19.02
CA VAL A 681 -14.61 16.42 17.63
C VAL A 681 -15.04 17.74 17.01
N LYS A 682 -14.23 18.25 16.07
CA LYS A 682 -14.56 19.45 15.30
C LYS A 682 -15.78 19.15 14.41
N PRO A 683 -16.91 19.86 14.54
CA PRO A 683 -18.04 19.70 13.62
C PRO A 683 -17.63 20.15 12.21
N LEU A 684 -17.89 19.31 11.22
CA LEU A 684 -17.62 19.60 9.80
C LEU A 684 -18.91 19.41 8.98
N ALA A 685 -19.04 20.19 7.90
CA ALA A 685 -20.00 19.89 6.85
C ALA A 685 -19.48 18.72 5.99
N PRO A 686 -20.36 17.84 5.47
CA PRO A 686 -20.00 16.90 4.41
C PRO A 686 -19.51 17.66 3.17
N LYS A 687 -18.41 17.17 2.57
CA LYS A 687 -17.77 17.76 1.37
C LYS A 687 -18.08 16.94 0.12
N GLY A 688 -17.73 17.46 -1.05
CA GLY A 688 -17.79 16.70 -2.31
C GLY A 688 -19.19 16.17 -2.65
N PHE A 689 -20.25 16.87 -2.23
CA PHE A 689 -21.62 16.44 -2.45
C PHE A 689 -21.93 16.44 -3.95
N LYS A 690 -22.32 15.28 -4.48
CA LYS A 690 -22.62 15.02 -5.89
C LYS A 690 -24.10 14.60 -6.03
N ALA A 691 -24.68 14.89 -7.20
CA ALA A 691 -26.06 14.52 -7.55
C ALA A 691 -26.12 13.98 -8.98
N ALA A 692 -26.66 12.78 -9.15
CA ALA A 692 -26.82 12.10 -10.43
C ALA A 692 -28.27 11.68 -10.64
N ALA A 693 -28.79 11.84 -11.87
CA ALA A 693 -30.06 11.26 -12.25
C ALA A 693 -29.95 9.72 -12.24
N THR A 694 -31.01 9.04 -11.79
CA THR A 694 -31.14 7.57 -11.88
C THR A 694 -32.36 7.19 -12.71
N LYS A 695 -32.53 5.89 -13.00
CA LYS A 695 -33.64 5.42 -13.83
C LYS A 695 -34.99 5.72 -13.17
N GLY A 696 -35.93 6.25 -13.93
CA GLY A 696 -37.19 6.80 -13.42
C GLY A 696 -37.03 8.20 -12.82
N LEU A 697 -38.05 8.71 -12.12
CA LEU A 697 -38.01 10.05 -11.52
C LEU A 697 -37.35 10.01 -10.13
N ALA A 698 -36.05 9.76 -10.14
CA ALA A 698 -35.21 9.67 -8.96
C ALA A 698 -33.81 10.30 -9.19
N VAL A 699 -33.15 10.66 -8.09
CA VAL A 699 -31.77 11.19 -8.07
C VAL A 699 -30.97 10.45 -7.00
N LYS A 700 -29.82 9.89 -7.36
CA LYS A 700 -28.81 9.42 -6.40
C LYS A 700 -27.95 10.61 -5.96
N LEU A 701 -27.64 10.64 -4.68
CA LEU A 701 -26.90 11.68 -3.97
C LEU A 701 -25.81 10.99 -3.16
N ASN A 702 -24.59 11.52 -3.19
CA ASN A 702 -23.46 10.96 -2.44
C ASN A 702 -22.49 12.08 -2.02
N TRP A 703 -21.75 11.88 -0.92
CA TRP A 703 -20.87 12.88 -0.32
C TRP A 703 -19.63 12.22 0.31
N LEU A 704 -18.59 13.02 0.55
CA LEU A 704 -17.46 12.60 1.38
C LEU A 704 -17.84 12.63 2.85
N GLU A 705 -17.26 11.71 3.62
CA GLU A 705 -17.53 11.53 5.05
C GLU A 705 -17.28 12.81 5.87
N ALA A 706 -18.12 13.06 6.86
CA ALA A 706 -17.85 14.00 7.95
C ALA A 706 -18.06 13.30 9.32
N PRO A 707 -17.34 13.71 10.39
CA PRO A 707 -17.45 13.04 11.69
C PRO A 707 -18.88 13.04 12.24
N GLY A 708 -19.47 11.85 12.38
CA GLY A 708 -20.82 11.68 12.93
C GLY A 708 -21.42 10.29 12.68
N ALA A 709 -22.51 9.99 13.42
CA ALA A 709 -23.17 8.70 13.44
C ALA A 709 -24.30 8.51 12.40
N SER A 710 -24.70 9.58 11.71
CA SER A 710 -25.62 9.60 10.57
C SER A 710 -25.73 11.00 9.95
N TYR A 711 -26.42 11.09 8.82
CA TYR A 711 -26.70 12.31 8.08
C TYR A 711 -28.20 12.59 7.95
N GLU A 712 -28.53 13.87 7.74
CA GLU A 712 -29.84 14.36 7.31
C GLU A 712 -29.72 14.93 5.89
N LEU A 713 -30.62 14.52 5.00
CA LEU A 713 -30.74 15.07 3.66
C LEU A 713 -31.80 16.15 3.62
N LEU A 714 -31.47 17.32 3.07
CA LEU A 714 -32.37 18.45 2.86
C LEU A 714 -32.59 18.70 1.37
N ARG A 715 -33.82 19.09 1.00
CA ARG A 715 -34.24 19.41 -0.36
C ARG A 715 -35.12 20.65 -0.41
N ALA A 716 -34.94 21.47 -1.44
CA ALA A 716 -35.85 22.55 -1.85
C ALA A 716 -36.27 22.36 -3.31
N GLU A 717 -37.38 23.01 -3.70
CA GLU A 717 -37.78 23.14 -5.11
C GLU A 717 -37.32 24.49 -5.65
N GLY A 718 -36.76 24.50 -6.87
CA GLY A 718 -36.07 25.66 -7.43
C GLY A 718 -34.74 25.96 -6.74
N SER A 719 -34.08 27.04 -7.18
CA SER A 719 -32.75 27.46 -6.71
C SER A 719 -32.74 28.25 -5.39
N GLY A 720 -33.88 28.85 -5.01
CA GLY A 720 -34.03 29.72 -3.84
C GLY A 720 -35.11 29.26 -2.85
N GLY A 721 -35.61 28.03 -2.96
CA GLY A 721 -36.65 27.50 -2.07
C GLY A 721 -36.15 27.21 -0.65
N GLU A 722 -37.10 27.08 0.28
CA GLU A 722 -36.85 26.66 1.66
C GLU A 722 -36.33 25.21 1.70
N MET A 723 -35.17 24.99 2.32
CA MET A 723 -34.56 23.66 2.46
C MET A 723 -35.30 22.86 3.55
N LYS A 724 -35.93 21.73 3.18
CA LYS A 724 -36.67 20.86 4.10
C LYS A 724 -36.01 19.51 4.22
N VAL A 725 -35.92 18.97 5.43
CA VAL A 725 -35.43 17.61 5.67
C VAL A 725 -36.35 16.62 4.94
N VAL A 726 -35.77 15.77 4.10
CA VAL A 726 -36.46 14.71 3.34
C VAL A 726 -35.99 13.31 3.71
N ALA A 727 -34.82 13.18 4.35
CA ALA A 727 -34.37 11.94 4.99
C ALA A 727 -33.61 12.26 6.28
N THR A 728 -33.72 11.38 7.26
CA THR A 728 -33.08 11.44 8.57
C THR A 728 -32.42 10.11 8.90
N ASP A 729 -31.38 10.13 9.74
CA ASP A 729 -30.62 8.96 10.17
C ASP A 729 -30.00 8.13 9.03
N VAL A 730 -29.63 8.78 7.93
CA VAL A 730 -28.93 8.14 6.82
C VAL A 730 -27.55 7.69 7.31
N LYS A 731 -27.33 6.37 7.39
CA LYS A 731 -26.07 5.80 7.91
C LYS A 731 -24.92 5.79 6.90
N LEU A 732 -25.27 5.65 5.62
CA LEU A 732 -24.35 5.59 4.50
C LEU A 732 -23.96 7.00 4.05
N THR A 733 -22.91 7.12 3.24
CA THR A 733 -22.58 8.37 2.53
C THR A 733 -23.31 8.54 1.19
N GLU A 734 -24.34 7.72 0.94
CA GLU A 734 -25.24 7.84 -0.20
C GLU A 734 -26.74 7.81 0.18
N TYR A 735 -27.59 8.38 -0.68
CA TYR A 735 -29.04 8.31 -0.61
C TYR A 735 -29.68 8.45 -2.01
N THR A 736 -30.76 7.73 -2.29
CA THR A 736 -31.55 7.92 -3.53
C THR A 736 -32.90 8.56 -3.22
N ASN A 737 -33.11 9.80 -3.66
CA ASN A 737 -34.40 10.47 -3.54
C ASN A 737 -35.31 10.05 -4.71
N HIS A 738 -36.27 9.17 -4.45
CA HIS A 738 -37.31 8.74 -5.40
C HIS A 738 -38.51 9.72 -5.48
N ASN A 739 -39.48 9.41 -6.35
CA ASN A 739 -40.78 10.08 -6.47
C ASN A 739 -40.68 11.60 -6.71
N LEU A 740 -39.74 12.00 -7.56
CA LEU A 740 -39.59 13.38 -8.03
C LEU A 740 -40.62 13.70 -9.11
N ARG A 741 -40.88 14.98 -9.35
CA ARG A 741 -41.72 15.46 -10.46
C ARG A 741 -40.85 15.79 -11.66
N GLU A 742 -41.23 15.32 -12.84
CA GLU A 742 -40.48 15.58 -14.06
C GLU A 742 -40.36 17.09 -14.38
N GLY A 743 -39.22 17.50 -14.93
CA GLY A 743 -38.92 18.90 -15.28
C GLY A 743 -38.71 19.82 -14.08
N THR A 744 -38.90 19.34 -12.85
CA THR A 744 -38.70 20.15 -11.63
C THR A 744 -37.23 20.21 -11.27
N LEU A 745 -36.71 21.43 -11.09
CA LEU A 745 -35.40 21.69 -10.51
C LEU A 745 -35.46 21.47 -8.99
N TYR A 746 -34.56 20.64 -8.47
CA TYR A 746 -34.37 20.43 -7.03
C TYR A 746 -33.00 20.95 -6.61
N THR A 747 -32.97 21.65 -5.49
CA THR A 747 -31.73 21.96 -4.76
C THR A 747 -31.61 21.02 -3.58
N TYR A 748 -30.46 20.38 -3.40
CA TYR A 748 -30.18 19.52 -2.24
C TYR A 748 -29.03 20.09 -1.40
N ALA A 749 -29.00 19.74 -0.11
CA ALA A 749 -27.84 19.84 0.77
C ALA A 749 -27.89 18.70 1.79
N VAL A 750 -26.75 18.30 2.34
CA VAL A 750 -26.65 17.26 3.37
C VAL A 750 -25.91 17.80 4.59
N ARG A 751 -26.23 17.30 5.79
CA ARG A 751 -25.53 17.63 7.05
C ARG A 751 -25.38 16.39 7.92
N VAL A 752 -24.40 16.38 8.81
CA VAL A 752 -24.37 15.42 9.93
C VAL A 752 -25.61 15.65 10.79
N SER A 753 -26.27 14.58 11.24
CA SER A 753 -27.49 14.64 12.06
C SER A 753 -27.29 15.53 13.29
N GLY A 754 -28.22 16.46 13.54
CA GLY A 754 -28.12 17.44 14.63
C GLY A 754 -27.12 18.59 14.43
N SER A 755 -26.29 18.58 13.37
CA SER A 755 -25.42 19.70 13.01
C SER A 755 -26.19 20.82 12.28
N ASN A 756 -25.72 22.06 12.36
CA ASN A 756 -26.20 23.17 11.53
C ASN A 756 -25.28 23.47 10.33
N LEU A 757 -24.18 22.72 10.18
CA LEU A 757 -23.26 22.85 9.04
C LEU A 757 -23.78 22.02 7.86
N LEU A 758 -24.32 22.71 6.85
CA LEU A 758 -24.71 22.13 5.57
C LEU A 758 -23.50 21.99 4.65
N SER A 759 -23.52 20.96 3.79
CA SER A 759 -22.70 20.87 2.60
C SER A 759 -22.94 22.05 1.65
N ASP A 760 -22.06 22.18 0.65
CA ASP A 760 -22.40 22.91 -0.57
C ASP A 760 -23.70 22.40 -1.18
N LYS A 761 -24.42 23.29 -1.88
CA LYS A 761 -25.72 23.00 -2.48
C LYS A 761 -25.56 22.50 -3.90
N VAL A 762 -26.08 21.30 -4.19
CA VAL A 762 -26.18 20.76 -5.55
C VAL A 762 -27.55 21.03 -6.14
N GLN A 763 -27.62 21.27 -7.45
CA GLN A 763 -28.86 21.51 -8.18
C GLN A 763 -28.99 20.54 -9.35
N ILE A 764 -30.16 19.91 -9.49
CA ILE A 764 -30.44 18.96 -10.55
C ILE A 764 -31.92 18.97 -10.95
N THR A 765 -32.19 18.96 -12.25
CA THR A 765 -33.55 18.83 -12.80
C THR A 765 -33.89 17.35 -12.94
N ALA A 766 -35.01 16.92 -12.35
CA ALA A 766 -35.48 15.54 -12.49
C ALA A 766 -36.05 15.30 -13.89
N THR A 767 -35.29 14.62 -14.75
CA THR A 767 -35.68 14.28 -16.14
C THR A 767 -35.85 12.78 -16.38
N GLY A 768 -35.32 11.95 -15.46
CA GLY A 768 -35.17 10.51 -15.66
C GLY A 768 -34.16 10.11 -16.74
N LEU A 769 -33.42 11.08 -17.32
CA LEU A 769 -32.39 10.81 -18.34
C LEU A 769 -31.06 10.43 -17.68
N VAL A 770 -30.68 9.15 -17.83
CA VAL A 770 -29.42 8.58 -17.34
C VAL A 770 -28.41 8.41 -18.48
N PRO A 771 -27.09 8.47 -18.20
CA PRO A 771 -26.10 8.01 -19.15
C PRO A 771 -26.26 6.52 -19.43
N LEU A 772 -26.22 6.12 -20.70
CA LEU A 772 -26.08 4.71 -21.09
C LEU A 772 -24.67 4.21 -20.78
N ASP A 773 -24.58 2.94 -20.34
CA ASP A 773 -23.30 2.26 -20.16
C ASP A 773 -22.54 2.14 -21.50
N ARG A 774 -21.24 2.42 -21.46
CA ARG A 774 -20.32 2.49 -22.59
C ARG A 774 -19.49 1.22 -22.78
N THR A 775 -19.49 0.29 -21.81
CA THR A 775 -18.62 -0.92 -21.80
C THR A 775 -18.72 -1.79 -23.06
N LYS A 776 -19.87 -1.81 -23.74
CA LYS A 776 -20.12 -2.58 -24.98
C LYS A 776 -19.83 -1.81 -26.27
N TRP A 777 -19.61 -0.50 -26.19
CA TRP A 777 -19.61 0.36 -27.37
C TRP A 777 -18.38 0.13 -28.25
N LYS A 778 -18.53 0.41 -29.55
CA LYS A 778 -17.42 0.45 -30.51
C LYS A 778 -17.49 1.71 -31.31
N VAL A 779 -16.38 2.43 -31.40
CA VAL A 779 -16.30 3.76 -32.00
C VAL A 779 -15.30 3.79 -33.14
N SER A 780 -15.57 4.61 -34.16
CA SER A 780 -14.71 4.79 -35.31
C SER A 780 -14.89 6.18 -35.94
N SER A 781 -13.89 6.61 -36.71
CA SER A 781 -13.92 7.88 -37.44
C SER A 781 -13.38 7.69 -38.86
N ASN A 782 -13.70 8.60 -39.79
CA ASN A 782 -12.97 8.70 -41.05
C ASN A 782 -11.66 9.50 -40.92
N VAL A 783 -11.41 10.13 -39.77
CA VAL A 783 -10.15 10.79 -39.43
C VAL A 783 -9.58 10.14 -38.17
N ASN A 784 -8.46 9.44 -38.34
CA ASN A 784 -7.76 8.75 -37.27
C ASN A 784 -6.28 9.11 -37.35
N THR A 785 -5.61 9.31 -36.21
CA THR A 785 -4.16 9.45 -36.16
C THR A 785 -3.56 8.43 -35.19
N ALA A 786 -2.27 8.13 -35.32
CA ALA A 786 -1.59 7.24 -34.37
C ALA A 786 -1.49 7.84 -32.94
N ALA A 787 -1.66 9.15 -32.80
CA ALA A 787 -1.64 9.86 -31.52
C ALA A 787 -3.03 10.03 -30.87
N SER A 788 -4.11 9.78 -31.62
CA SER A 788 -5.47 10.01 -31.16
C SER A 788 -6.45 9.02 -31.80
N ALA A 789 -6.74 7.96 -31.05
CA ALA A 789 -7.65 6.88 -31.47
C ALA A 789 -9.11 7.19 -31.06
N PRO A 790 -10.13 6.81 -31.85
CA PRO A 790 -11.53 7.06 -31.50
C PRO A 790 -12.00 6.54 -30.13
N SER A 791 -11.35 5.51 -29.58
CA SER A 791 -11.64 4.99 -28.25
C SER A 791 -11.37 5.99 -27.11
N LEU A 792 -10.47 6.95 -27.33
CA LEU A 792 -10.14 8.04 -26.39
C LEU A 792 -11.23 9.14 -26.34
N ALA A 793 -12.45 8.81 -26.75
CA ALA A 793 -13.63 9.65 -26.59
C ALA A 793 -14.74 8.94 -25.80
N ILE A 794 -14.46 7.76 -25.23
CA ILE A 794 -15.39 6.96 -24.43
C ILE A 794 -14.70 6.21 -23.26
N ASP A 795 -13.49 6.61 -22.86
CA ASP A 795 -12.62 5.82 -21.97
C ASP A 795 -12.72 6.17 -20.48
N GLY A 796 -13.48 7.20 -20.10
CA GLY A 796 -13.59 7.66 -18.71
C GLY A 796 -12.42 8.52 -18.24
N ASP A 797 -11.64 9.10 -19.16
CA ASP A 797 -10.56 10.02 -18.81
C ASP A 797 -10.60 11.30 -19.67
N ARG A 798 -11.18 12.36 -19.10
CA ARG A 798 -11.33 13.68 -19.75
C ARG A 798 -9.99 14.34 -20.14
N ARG A 799 -8.84 13.76 -19.77
CA ARG A 799 -7.49 14.18 -20.15
C ARG A 799 -7.04 13.57 -21.49
N THR A 800 -7.62 12.44 -21.91
CA THR A 800 -7.46 11.90 -23.26
C THR A 800 -8.44 12.59 -24.22
N ARG A 801 -8.28 12.35 -25.53
CA ARG A 801 -9.25 12.78 -26.55
C ARG A 801 -9.10 12.01 -27.85
N TRP A 802 -10.20 11.80 -28.56
CA TRP A 802 -10.16 11.70 -30.03
C TRP A 802 -10.09 13.12 -30.64
N ASP A 803 -9.25 13.32 -31.65
CA ASP A 803 -9.23 14.54 -32.45
C ASP A 803 -8.82 14.31 -33.91
N THR A 804 -9.10 15.31 -34.76
CA THR A 804 -8.86 15.27 -36.21
C THR A 804 -7.39 15.33 -36.63
N GLY A 805 -6.45 15.64 -35.74
CA GLY A 805 -5.02 15.79 -36.02
C GLY A 805 -4.66 16.97 -36.94
N LYS A 806 -5.64 17.84 -37.24
CA LYS A 806 -5.58 18.94 -38.21
C LYS A 806 -6.81 19.85 -38.03
N HIS A 807 -6.80 21.02 -38.66
CA HIS A 807 -7.94 21.93 -38.76
C HIS A 807 -9.20 21.21 -39.30
N GLN A 808 -10.34 21.35 -38.60
CA GLN A 808 -11.56 20.62 -38.92
C GLN A 808 -12.17 21.02 -40.27
N ALA A 809 -12.69 20.04 -41.00
CA ALA A 809 -13.20 20.19 -42.36
C ALA A 809 -14.50 19.40 -42.60
N SER A 810 -15.33 19.90 -43.51
CA SER A 810 -16.65 19.33 -43.80
C SER A 810 -16.57 17.88 -44.30
N GLY A 811 -17.41 17.01 -43.74
CA GLY A 811 -17.50 15.59 -44.07
C GLY A 811 -16.74 14.66 -43.12
N GLU A 812 -16.08 15.21 -42.10
CA GLU A 812 -15.46 14.44 -41.01
C GLU A 812 -16.56 13.88 -40.11
N TYR A 813 -16.45 12.62 -39.69
CA TYR A 813 -17.48 11.98 -38.86
C TYR A 813 -16.93 11.11 -37.74
N PHE A 814 -17.67 11.04 -36.64
CA PHE A 814 -17.50 10.09 -35.56
C PHE A 814 -18.71 9.15 -35.52
N GLN A 815 -18.48 7.84 -35.41
CA GLN A 815 -19.51 6.79 -35.45
C GLN A 815 -19.43 5.91 -34.20
N ILE A 816 -20.60 5.48 -33.71
CA ILE A 816 -20.79 4.65 -32.53
C ILE A 816 -21.67 3.45 -32.91
N ASP A 817 -21.25 2.24 -32.52
CA ASP A 817 -22.10 1.07 -32.30
C ASP A 817 -22.35 0.97 -30.79
N LEU A 818 -23.60 1.06 -30.34
CA LEU A 818 -23.94 0.92 -28.91
C LEU A 818 -23.86 -0.55 -28.43
N GLY A 819 -23.64 -1.51 -29.34
CA GLY A 819 -23.63 -2.95 -29.08
C GLY A 819 -25.02 -3.59 -29.23
N GLU A 820 -26.05 -2.89 -28.77
CA GLU A 820 -27.46 -3.27 -28.93
C GLU A 820 -28.37 -2.03 -29.14
N ALA A 821 -29.67 -2.23 -29.36
CA ALA A 821 -30.57 -1.16 -29.77
C ALA A 821 -31.30 -0.51 -28.58
N HIS A 822 -30.99 0.76 -28.32
CA HIS A 822 -31.49 1.55 -27.19
C HIS A 822 -32.43 2.67 -27.64
N GLU A 823 -33.44 3.00 -26.82
CA GLU A 823 -34.13 4.28 -26.90
C GLU A 823 -33.23 5.40 -26.35
N ILE A 824 -33.01 6.47 -27.12
CA ILE A 824 -32.09 7.57 -26.78
C ILE A 824 -32.74 8.94 -26.99
N GLU A 825 -32.28 9.95 -26.23
CA GLU A 825 -32.85 11.32 -26.23
C GLU A 825 -31.82 12.46 -26.19
N ARG A 826 -30.58 12.19 -25.76
CA ARG A 826 -29.49 13.19 -25.80
C ARG A 826 -28.15 12.55 -26.13
N ILE A 827 -27.31 13.29 -26.84
CA ILE A 827 -25.87 13.04 -26.99
C ILE A 827 -25.14 14.27 -26.49
N ASP A 828 -24.19 14.12 -25.58
CA ASP A 828 -23.27 15.17 -25.15
C ASP A 828 -21.86 14.88 -25.71
N LEU A 829 -21.20 15.90 -26.25
CA LEU A 829 -19.82 15.88 -26.72
C LEU A 829 -18.98 16.84 -25.88
N ASP A 830 -18.11 16.30 -25.04
CA ASP A 830 -17.20 17.08 -24.19
C ASP A 830 -15.93 17.47 -24.95
N SER A 831 -15.57 18.74 -24.83
CA SER A 831 -14.37 19.39 -25.35
C SER A 831 -13.78 20.37 -24.33
N THR A 832 -14.18 20.29 -23.05
CA THR A 832 -13.84 21.26 -21.99
C THR A 832 -12.33 21.52 -21.85
N LEU A 833 -11.47 20.50 -21.92
CA LEU A 833 -10.00 20.66 -21.89
C LEU A 833 -9.38 21.07 -23.25
N SER A 834 -10.21 21.34 -24.26
CA SER A 834 -9.80 21.84 -25.57
C SER A 834 -10.91 22.74 -26.13
N PRO A 835 -11.27 23.81 -25.41
CA PRO A 835 -12.63 24.37 -25.42
C PRO A 835 -13.07 25.00 -26.74
N PHE A 836 -12.15 25.19 -27.69
CA PHE A 836 -12.41 25.73 -29.02
C PHE A 836 -12.42 24.66 -30.13
N ASP A 837 -12.22 23.39 -29.81
CA ASP A 837 -12.18 22.25 -30.76
C ASP A 837 -13.56 21.57 -30.93
N TYR A 838 -14.65 22.27 -30.63
CA TYR A 838 -16.02 21.79 -30.85
C TYR A 838 -16.41 21.77 -32.36
N PRO A 839 -17.35 20.92 -32.80
CA PRO A 839 -17.75 20.86 -34.22
C PRO A 839 -18.50 22.13 -34.64
N ARG A 840 -18.01 22.85 -35.66
CA ARG A 840 -18.60 24.13 -36.11
C ARG A 840 -20.01 24.01 -36.72
N ASP A 841 -20.35 22.84 -37.27
CA ASP A 841 -21.68 22.45 -37.73
C ASP A 841 -21.76 20.93 -37.64
N TYR A 842 -22.90 20.35 -37.24
CA TYR A 842 -23.10 18.91 -37.17
C TYR A 842 -24.45 18.45 -37.72
N VAL A 843 -24.47 17.22 -38.24
CA VAL A 843 -25.68 16.43 -38.52
C VAL A 843 -25.53 15.07 -37.83
N VAL A 844 -26.54 14.68 -37.04
CA VAL A 844 -26.61 13.35 -36.43
C VAL A 844 -27.48 12.44 -37.30
N TYR A 845 -26.95 11.27 -37.61
CA TYR A 845 -27.64 10.17 -38.27
C TYR A 845 -27.73 8.96 -37.34
N ILE A 846 -28.75 8.13 -37.55
CA ILE A 846 -29.00 6.88 -36.83
C ILE A 846 -29.23 5.71 -37.79
N SER A 847 -29.00 4.48 -37.33
CA SER A 847 -29.11 3.25 -38.13
C SER A 847 -29.22 2.02 -37.23
N ASP A 848 -29.88 0.96 -37.71
CA ASP A 848 -29.92 -0.35 -37.04
C ASP A 848 -28.91 -1.36 -37.60
N ASP A 849 -28.29 -1.07 -38.76
CA ASP A 849 -27.43 -1.99 -39.53
C ASP A 849 -26.08 -1.39 -39.98
N ALA A 850 -25.79 -0.15 -39.57
CA ALA A 850 -24.66 0.70 -39.97
C ALA A 850 -24.52 0.98 -41.49
N GLN A 851 -25.51 0.61 -42.30
CA GLN A 851 -25.53 0.76 -43.75
C GLN A 851 -26.60 1.77 -44.19
N ASN A 852 -27.82 1.64 -43.67
CA ASN A 852 -28.96 2.50 -43.95
C ASN A 852 -29.06 3.58 -42.88
N TRP A 853 -28.71 4.83 -43.23
CA TRP A 853 -28.59 5.95 -42.29
C TRP A 853 -29.71 6.98 -42.46
N ASN A 854 -30.49 7.19 -41.40
CA ASN A 854 -31.55 8.20 -41.34
C ASN A 854 -31.05 9.44 -40.61
N LYS A 855 -31.34 10.65 -41.11
CA LYS A 855 -31.03 11.90 -40.39
C LYS A 855 -31.95 12.03 -39.18
N LEU A 856 -31.37 12.21 -38.00
CA LEU A 856 -32.09 12.46 -36.74
C LEU A 856 -32.21 13.96 -36.46
N THR A 857 -31.09 14.69 -36.45
CA THR A 857 -31.07 16.13 -36.12
C THR A 857 -29.83 16.83 -36.70
N SER A 858 -29.73 18.15 -36.57
CA SER A 858 -28.58 18.95 -37.02
C SER A 858 -28.53 20.30 -36.32
N GLY A 859 -27.33 20.82 -36.06
CA GLY A 859 -27.14 22.09 -35.35
C GLY A 859 -25.71 22.60 -35.39
N LYS A 860 -25.42 23.60 -34.54
CA LYS A 860 -24.07 24.14 -34.31
C LYS A 860 -23.53 23.59 -32.99
N GLY A 861 -22.25 23.22 -32.95
CA GLY A 861 -21.59 22.90 -31.70
C GLY A 861 -21.40 24.13 -30.81
N ALA A 862 -21.22 23.89 -29.52
CA ALA A 862 -20.96 24.89 -28.51
C ALA A 862 -19.56 24.72 -27.91
N LYS A 863 -18.98 25.84 -27.44
CA LYS A 863 -17.74 25.86 -26.66
C LYS A 863 -17.86 24.94 -25.44
N GLU A 864 -16.78 24.25 -25.09
CA GLU A 864 -16.68 23.30 -23.97
C GLU A 864 -17.58 22.06 -24.09
N LEU A 865 -18.91 22.19 -24.14
CA LEU A 865 -19.82 21.04 -24.10
C LEU A 865 -20.97 21.19 -25.11
N THR A 866 -20.94 20.41 -26.18
CA THR A 866 -22.01 20.38 -27.19
C THR A 866 -23.08 19.37 -26.78
N LYS A 867 -24.23 19.87 -26.33
CA LYS A 867 -25.41 19.05 -25.98
C LYS A 867 -26.39 18.97 -27.16
N ILE A 868 -26.71 17.77 -27.60
CA ILE A 868 -27.58 17.48 -28.74
C ILE A 868 -28.80 16.72 -28.23
N SER A 869 -29.92 17.42 -28.03
CA SER A 869 -31.18 16.82 -27.52
C SER A 869 -32.22 16.67 -28.64
N PHE A 870 -33.03 15.61 -28.56
CA PHE A 870 -34.04 15.25 -29.57
C PHE A 870 -35.14 14.38 -28.94
N SER A 871 -36.27 14.24 -29.64
CA SER A 871 -37.36 13.35 -29.21
C SER A 871 -36.93 11.89 -29.21
N LYS A 872 -37.42 11.10 -28.23
CA LYS A 872 -37.04 9.70 -28.02
C LYS A 872 -37.11 8.87 -29.29
N VAL A 873 -35.99 8.24 -29.63
CA VAL A 873 -35.83 7.39 -30.82
C VAL A 873 -35.06 6.12 -30.48
N LYS A 874 -35.44 4.97 -31.06
CA LYS A 874 -34.69 3.73 -30.90
C LYS A 874 -33.66 3.58 -32.02
N THR A 875 -32.43 3.21 -31.68
CA THR A 875 -31.34 2.93 -32.64
C THR A 875 -30.27 2.05 -32.01
N ARG A 876 -29.47 1.36 -32.83
CA ARG A 876 -28.20 0.74 -32.39
C ARG A 876 -26.98 1.58 -32.74
N TYR A 877 -26.99 2.25 -33.89
CA TYR A 877 -25.84 3.00 -34.40
C TYR A 877 -26.12 4.50 -34.44
N ILE A 878 -25.07 5.29 -34.22
CA ILE A 878 -25.09 6.76 -34.25
C ILE A 878 -23.91 7.21 -35.12
N LYS A 879 -24.11 8.26 -35.93
CA LYS A 879 -23.05 8.90 -36.71
C LYS A 879 -23.22 10.41 -36.67
N ILE A 880 -22.20 11.09 -36.16
CA ILE A 880 -22.14 12.54 -36.04
C ILE A 880 -21.21 13.02 -37.15
N VAL A 881 -21.75 13.70 -38.16
CA VAL A 881 -20.98 14.27 -39.28
C VAL A 881 -20.82 15.77 -39.04
N GLN A 882 -19.59 16.24 -38.96
CA GLN A 882 -19.24 17.64 -38.96
C GLN A 882 -19.32 18.17 -40.41
N ASN A 883 -19.92 19.35 -40.63
CA ASN A 883 -20.00 19.99 -41.97
C ASN A 883 -19.46 21.43 -42.03
N GLY A 884 -18.72 21.86 -41.01
CA GLY A 884 -18.14 23.20 -40.92
C GLY A 884 -16.66 23.23 -41.34
N ALA A 885 -16.03 24.40 -41.20
CA ALA A 885 -14.58 24.53 -41.30
C ALA A 885 -14.07 25.55 -40.28
N GLY A 886 -12.82 25.41 -39.86
CA GLY A 886 -12.17 26.38 -38.97
C GLY A 886 -10.72 26.02 -38.66
N GLY A 887 -9.90 27.01 -38.27
CA GLY A 887 -8.47 26.84 -37.95
C GLY A 887 -8.16 26.11 -36.65
N ASN A 888 -9.14 25.43 -36.06
CA ASN A 888 -9.00 24.63 -34.84
C ASN A 888 -9.37 23.19 -35.17
N TYR A 889 -9.01 22.23 -34.32
CA TYR A 889 -9.31 20.82 -34.59
C TYR A 889 -10.79 20.55 -34.30
N TRP A 890 -11.30 19.36 -34.65
CA TRP A 890 -12.48 18.83 -33.97
C TRP A 890 -11.97 17.76 -33.01
N SER A 891 -12.29 17.90 -31.73
CA SER A 891 -11.99 16.89 -30.71
C SER A 891 -13.21 16.53 -29.87
N ILE A 892 -13.14 15.35 -29.27
CA ILE A 892 -14.06 14.84 -28.27
C ILE A 892 -13.19 14.19 -27.19
N GLN A 893 -13.20 14.76 -25.99
CA GLN A 893 -12.58 14.14 -24.81
C GLN A 893 -13.46 13.01 -24.30
N GLU A 894 -14.75 13.29 -24.13
CA GLU A 894 -15.72 12.30 -23.69
C GLU A 894 -17.06 12.46 -24.41
N LEU A 895 -17.62 11.34 -24.84
CA LEU A 895 -18.92 11.22 -25.48
C LEU A 895 -19.84 10.44 -24.56
N GLN A 896 -21.03 10.99 -24.32
CA GLN A 896 -22.08 10.31 -23.57
C GLN A 896 -23.43 10.39 -24.28
N VAL A 897 -24.13 9.26 -24.33
CA VAL A 897 -25.49 9.12 -24.86
C VAL A 897 -26.43 8.86 -23.68
N TYR A 898 -27.62 9.45 -23.70
CA TYR A 898 -28.59 9.40 -22.59
C TYR A 898 -29.92 8.78 -23.00
N SER A 899 -30.51 8.04 -22.06
CA SER A 899 -31.74 7.26 -22.20
C SER A 899 -32.63 7.39 -20.96
N ARG A 900 -33.89 6.94 -21.05
CA ARG A 900 -34.77 6.66 -19.90
C ARG A 900 -34.99 5.15 -19.66
N GLU A 901 -34.38 4.27 -20.45
CA GLU A 901 -34.35 2.80 -20.24
C GLU A 901 -33.64 2.42 -18.95
#